data_AF-A0A7W7SVV3-F1
#
_entry.id   AF-A0A7W7SVV3-F1
#
_cell.length_a   1.000
_cell.length_b   1.000
_cell.length_c   1.000
_cell.angle_alpha   90.00
_cell.angle_beta   90.00
_cell.angle_gamma   90.00
#
_symmetry.space_group_name_H-M   'P 1'
#
loop_
_entity.id
_entity.type
_entity.pdbx_description
1 polymer ?
#
loop_
_entity_poly.entity_id
_entity_poly.type
_entity_poly.pdbx_seq_one_letter_code
_entity_poly.pdbx_strand_id
1 'polypeptide(L)'
;MGGHVGIAEATYAQHAVWFTEQAGVAGTAYQMALGVRFTADLDRAALVEACRAVITRHEVLGTRIVVDADGTPRLAPADRRPAVGFGELTEERIAEELARPHDLRTGPLARFTLLTGTDGRHLLLVTAHHLVFDGISKDVLARDLATAYTAAVCPGGERAGEPVDLGPLPAGYAAHAATERDRVEAALPAARAYWQRHWSGSGGVVLPGLLRLPTGAEPGAAVDLDLPADLVAGLDRATASLGVTRFELLLAVVHALLARYGNRDVPVGVGLSTRTPGQADHIGLFVNELPVTVAAATGTFRDHAQAVRARLRELYRIRTVPLAHTVSGLRPAPALTPVSVGYRRRRPEPDFPGVASSVEWTLFSGAARNALHIQMVDAPSGLTVSLQHSPAAISTEAVTRIGAHFRTLLAAVVADPQRPVADLPILPADELDRLGVWSGTDRTYPAEATMPTLFAAWVRQSPDAVAVVDGDRRLSYAALDAASARLAGLLRQQGVGAGSRVAIALDRSWSAVVTLLAVLRCRAAYVPVDPGYPPARQTLILDDAEPVLVVTSAETATRLDPALAVLPIDQIELSGGLTSAVEESLTPPNPDDLAYVLYTSGSTGRPKGVAVRHASLANTLLAMRDLLESRPEHAWLNLTSLSFDISGVELFLPLTTGGRVVVASSVSALDGAGVLRLVRASGVTHVQATPSGWRVLLEAGLGDAADRPGYPTSPEVTPVPLVAVTGGEALPVPLARDLRARVTRLINGYGPTEATIYATFAEIPAEPAEVSIGRPVVNTRAYLLDDELRPVPIGVPGELYLGGLGVAAGYLGRPDLTDERFVPDPFGSAGGRRYRTGDRCRWLPDGRIDFLGRSDDQVKIRGHRIELGEVTARLLEHPAVAEAAVLLAVAATADAEEPRLVAYLVPRDTTAPEPADLRRHLARSLPSAMLPADWVVLDRLPVSPNGKLDRAALPVPTTRDTATSDSADRPADDAGPADAVGPADAVGPADAVGAADAVGPVDPADPVVEQLTVIWQDVLRIDDIGVHEDLFDLGGHSLTITRISSRIQQRLGVEVPLDVFFDTPTIAEIAEFIRDAQGER
;
A
#
# COMPACT_ATOMS: atom_id res chain seq x y z
N MET A 1 20.02 32.71 54.13
CA MET A 1 20.83 32.75 52.90
C MET A 1 19.99 32.16 51.79
N GLY A 2 19.42 33.01 50.93
CA GLY A 2 18.59 32.57 49.81
C GLY A 2 19.47 31.93 48.74
N GLY A 3 19.19 30.68 48.41
CA GLY A 3 19.80 29.99 47.27
C GLY A 3 19.44 30.75 45.99
N HIS A 4 20.39 31.49 45.45
CA HIS A 4 20.30 31.96 44.08
C HIS A 4 20.51 30.75 43.17
N VAL A 5 19.59 30.54 42.21
CA VAL A 5 19.83 29.60 41.11
C VAL A 5 21.06 30.08 40.36
N GLY A 6 22.21 29.43 40.58
CA GLY A 6 23.37 29.63 39.71
C GLY A 6 23.02 29.16 38.30
N ILE A 7 23.66 29.74 37.28
CA ILE A 7 23.53 29.21 35.91
C ILE A 7 24.07 27.77 35.95
N ALA A 8 23.19 26.81 35.70
CA ALA A 8 23.53 25.40 35.64
C ALA A 8 23.17 24.91 34.25
N GLU A 9 24.04 24.14 33.62
CA GLU A 9 23.72 23.56 32.33
C GLU A 9 22.51 22.60 32.48
N ALA A 10 21.77 22.34 31.41
CA ALA A 10 20.59 21.50 31.46
C ALA A 10 20.93 19.98 31.51
N THR A 11 20.12 19.19 32.19
CA THR A 11 20.29 17.71 32.22
C THR A 11 20.16 17.11 30.82
N TYR A 12 20.66 15.89 30.63
CA TYR A 12 20.52 15.19 29.34
C TYR A 12 19.04 14.97 28.94
N ALA A 13 18.14 14.74 29.91
CA ALA A 13 16.70 14.67 29.66
C ALA A 13 16.14 16.02 29.17
N GLN A 14 16.62 17.14 29.73
CA GLN A 14 16.22 18.48 29.28
C GLN A 14 16.79 18.81 27.89
N HIS A 15 17.97 18.33 27.53
CA HIS A 15 18.51 18.44 26.17
C HIS A 15 17.57 17.79 25.15
N ALA A 16 17.11 16.57 25.41
CA ALA A 16 16.22 15.85 24.49
C ALA A 16 14.88 16.60 24.24
N VAL A 17 14.28 17.16 25.30
CA VAL A 17 13.07 17.98 25.18
C VAL A 17 13.36 19.28 24.43
N TRP A 18 14.47 19.96 24.74
CA TRP A 18 14.88 21.19 24.08
C TRP A 18 15.12 21.01 22.57
N PHE A 19 15.81 19.95 22.16
CA PHE A 19 16.03 19.65 20.74
C PHE A 19 14.71 19.42 19.99
N THR A 20 13.73 18.79 20.63
CA THR A 20 12.40 18.57 20.02
C THR A 20 11.63 19.90 19.87
N GLU A 21 11.74 20.80 20.83
CA GLU A 21 11.20 22.17 20.75
C GLU A 21 11.82 22.98 19.60
N GLN A 22 13.16 22.94 19.46
CA GLN A 22 13.86 23.68 18.39
C GLN A 22 13.53 23.18 16.97
N ALA A 23 13.10 21.92 16.84
CA ALA A 23 12.67 21.36 15.56
C ALA A 23 11.31 21.91 15.07
N GLY A 24 10.60 22.73 15.87
CA GLY A 24 9.34 23.37 15.50
C GLY A 24 8.11 22.45 15.53
N VAL A 25 8.24 21.24 16.09
CA VAL A 25 7.20 20.20 16.09
C VAL A 25 6.34 20.21 17.36
N ALA A 26 6.79 20.89 18.42
CA ALA A 26 6.24 20.72 19.77
C ALA A 26 5.03 21.61 20.11
N GLY A 27 4.99 22.88 19.67
CA GLY A 27 3.89 23.80 20.02
C GLY A 27 3.64 23.86 21.54
N THR A 28 2.44 23.49 21.98
CA THR A 28 2.07 23.37 23.41
C THR A 28 2.18 21.95 23.96
N ALA A 29 2.70 20.98 23.20
CA ALA A 29 2.76 19.56 23.59
C ALA A 29 3.61 19.30 24.86
N TYR A 30 4.59 20.16 25.15
CA TYR A 30 5.39 20.08 26.37
C TYR A 30 4.83 20.90 27.54
N GLN A 31 3.64 21.48 27.40
CA GLN A 31 2.96 22.14 28.51
C GLN A 31 2.23 21.12 29.37
N MET A 32 2.37 21.26 30.69
CA MET A 32 1.73 20.42 31.69
C MET A 32 0.88 21.30 32.59
N ALA A 33 -0.31 20.83 32.98
CA ALA A 33 -1.19 21.54 33.90
C ALA A 33 -1.61 20.70 35.10
N LEU A 34 -1.84 21.40 36.22
CA LEU A 34 -2.48 20.94 37.45
C LEU A 34 -3.65 21.87 37.77
N GLY A 35 -4.85 21.31 38.01
CA GLY A 35 -5.99 22.05 38.52
C GLY A 35 -6.32 21.64 39.95
N VAL A 36 -6.42 22.60 40.86
CA VAL A 36 -6.93 22.38 42.21
C VAL A 36 -8.23 23.15 42.36
N ARG A 37 -9.35 22.43 42.48
CA ARG A 37 -10.67 23.02 42.67
C ARG A 37 -10.97 23.16 44.15
N PHE A 38 -11.48 24.32 44.52
CA PHE A 38 -11.95 24.62 45.87
C PHE A 38 -13.43 24.98 45.80
N THR A 39 -14.21 24.40 46.70
CA THR A 39 -15.55 24.91 47.01
C THR A 39 -15.43 26.17 47.87
N ALA A 40 -16.52 26.89 48.13
CA ALA A 40 -16.51 28.14 48.90
C ALA A 40 -15.68 28.09 50.22
N ASP A 41 -15.33 29.26 50.75
CA ASP A 41 -14.51 29.49 51.98
C ASP A 41 -12.97 29.46 51.82
N LEU A 42 -12.45 29.67 50.61
CA LEU A 42 -11.00 29.79 50.36
C LEU A 42 -10.39 31.10 50.87
N ASP A 43 -9.48 31.03 51.86
CA ASP A 43 -8.59 32.15 52.18
C ASP A 43 -7.58 32.39 51.04
N ARG A 44 -7.85 33.43 50.24
CA ARG A 44 -7.01 33.78 49.09
C ARG A 44 -5.62 34.27 49.49
N ALA A 45 -5.49 34.96 50.62
CA ALA A 45 -4.20 35.48 51.07
C ALA A 45 -3.29 34.32 51.50
N ALA A 46 -3.86 33.36 52.24
CA ALA A 46 -3.18 32.13 52.61
C ALA A 46 -2.77 31.29 51.38
N LEU A 47 -3.61 31.21 50.35
CA LEU A 47 -3.28 30.50 49.11
C LEU A 47 -2.15 31.18 48.33
N VAL A 48 -2.16 32.51 48.24
CA VAL A 48 -1.08 33.27 47.59
C VAL A 48 0.24 33.07 48.34
N GLU A 49 0.22 33.05 49.66
CA GLU A 49 1.40 32.76 50.48
C GLU A 49 1.86 31.30 50.30
N ALA A 50 0.94 30.34 50.24
CA ALA A 50 1.26 28.94 49.97
C ALA A 50 1.97 28.76 48.62
N CYS A 51 1.46 29.39 47.56
CA CYS A 51 2.11 29.40 46.25
C CYS A 51 3.52 30.02 46.32
N ARG A 52 3.69 31.13 47.05
CA ARG A 52 5.00 31.79 47.24
C ARG A 52 6.00 30.89 47.96
N ALA A 53 5.57 30.20 49.02
CA ALA A 53 6.41 29.26 49.77
C ALA A 53 6.89 28.10 48.89
N VAL A 54 5.99 27.53 48.08
CA VAL A 54 6.31 26.46 47.12
C VAL A 54 7.29 26.94 46.04
N ILE A 55 7.05 28.10 45.43
CA ILE A 55 7.96 28.70 44.44
C ILE A 55 9.34 28.95 45.05
N THR A 56 9.40 29.30 46.33
CA THR A 56 10.66 29.56 47.04
C THR A 56 11.42 28.27 47.35
N ARG A 57 10.72 27.21 47.77
CA ARG A 57 11.31 25.89 48.02
C ARG A 57 11.82 25.24 46.73
N HIS A 58 11.09 25.37 45.64
CA HIS A 58 11.37 24.73 44.35
C HIS A 58 11.88 25.73 43.32
N GLU A 59 13.17 26.05 43.42
CA GLU A 59 13.84 27.07 42.61
C GLU A 59 13.63 26.90 41.09
N VAL A 60 13.48 25.65 40.63
CA VAL A 60 13.35 25.29 39.20
C VAL A 60 12.10 25.88 38.54
N LEU A 61 11.03 26.13 39.31
CA LEU A 61 9.78 26.72 38.81
C LEU A 61 9.98 28.16 38.32
N GLY A 62 11.00 28.86 38.85
CA GLY A 62 11.34 30.24 38.50
C GLY A 62 12.51 30.36 37.53
N THR A 63 12.71 29.38 36.65
CA THR A 63 13.85 29.36 35.70
C THR A 63 13.43 29.69 34.26
N ARG A 64 14.45 29.94 33.43
CA ARG A 64 14.41 30.09 31.96
C ARG A 64 15.58 29.31 31.34
N ILE A 65 15.56 29.14 30.03
CA ILE A 65 16.64 28.54 29.24
C ILE A 65 17.49 29.64 28.60
N VAL A 66 18.80 29.57 28.81
CA VAL A 66 19.81 30.31 28.03
C VAL A 66 20.60 29.32 27.18
N VAL A 67 21.10 29.77 26.03
CA VAL A 67 21.88 28.91 25.13
C VAL A 67 23.27 29.53 24.99
N ASP A 68 24.29 28.71 25.20
CA ASP A 68 25.69 29.09 25.00
C ASP A 68 26.01 29.28 23.50
N ALA A 69 27.18 29.84 23.19
CA ALA A 69 27.62 30.06 21.82
C ALA A 69 27.79 28.76 21.00
N ASP A 70 27.99 27.63 21.67
CA ASP A 70 28.10 26.30 21.08
C ASP A 70 26.74 25.59 20.90
N GLY A 71 25.63 26.24 21.27
CA GLY A 71 24.29 25.69 21.19
C GLY A 71 23.81 24.92 22.42
N THR A 72 24.60 24.86 23.50
CA THR A 72 24.25 24.11 24.71
C THR A 72 23.21 24.84 25.57
N PRO A 73 22.06 24.22 25.93
CA PRO A 73 21.05 24.84 26.79
C PRO A 73 21.45 24.80 28.27
N ARG A 74 21.23 25.89 28.99
CA ARG A 74 21.41 26.02 30.45
C ARG A 74 20.17 26.57 31.13
N LEU A 75 19.92 26.11 32.35
CA LEU A 75 18.95 26.70 33.27
C LEU A 75 19.54 27.95 33.92
N ALA A 76 18.79 29.03 33.86
CA ALA A 76 19.10 30.29 34.52
C ALA A 76 17.87 30.80 35.29
N PRO A 77 18.04 31.69 36.29
CA PRO A 77 16.92 32.42 36.86
C PRO A 77 16.10 33.14 35.78
N ALA A 78 14.77 33.07 35.87
CA ALA A 78 13.87 33.87 35.04
C ALA A 78 14.03 35.37 35.34
N ASP A 79 13.68 36.22 34.37
CA ASP A 79 13.74 37.68 34.54
C ASP A 79 12.76 38.18 35.60
N ARG A 80 11.69 37.41 35.83
CA ARG A 80 10.68 37.64 36.88
C ARG A 80 10.36 36.34 37.59
N ARG A 81 10.17 36.41 38.91
CA ARG A 81 9.67 35.25 39.68
C ARG A 81 8.22 34.93 39.30
N PRO A 82 7.83 33.64 39.30
CA PRO A 82 6.42 33.28 39.18
C PRO A 82 5.59 33.99 40.25
N ALA A 83 4.45 34.53 39.85
CA ALA A 83 3.47 35.15 40.73
C ALA A 83 2.09 34.58 40.43
N VAL A 84 1.17 34.69 41.40
CA VAL A 84 -0.22 34.24 41.21
C VAL A 84 -0.99 35.29 40.43
N GLY A 85 -1.42 34.93 39.22
CA GLY A 85 -2.38 35.70 38.43
C GLY A 85 -3.82 35.46 38.91
N PHE A 86 -4.72 36.38 38.56
CA PHE A 86 -6.13 36.30 38.94
C PHE A 86 -7.01 36.43 37.70
N GLY A 87 -8.12 35.69 37.66
CA GLY A 87 -9.10 35.76 36.59
C GLY A 87 -10.47 35.23 36.99
N GLU A 88 -11.43 35.33 36.08
CA GLU A 88 -12.76 34.75 36.24
C GLU A 88 -12.74 33.26 35.89
N LEU A 89 -13.51 32.45 36.62
CA LEU A 89 -13.67 31.02 36.35
C LEU A 89 -14.70 30.80 35.26
N THR A 90 -14.22 30.75 34.01
CA THR A 90 -14.99 30.32 32.84
C THR A 90 -14.24 29.23 32.09
N GLU A 91 -14.95 28.42 31.29
CA GLU A 91 -14.32 27.38 30.48
C GLU A 91 -13.38 27.99 29.43
N GLU A 92 -13.77 29.11 28.83
CA GLU A 92 -12.93 29.86 27.88
C GLU A 92 -11.64 30.31 28.54
N ARG A 93 -11.70 30.82 29.77
CA ARG A 93 -10.50 31.29 30.47
C ARG A 93 -9.57 30.15 30.84
N ILE A 94 -10.10 28.99 31.23
CA ILE A 94 -9.31 27.78 31.46
C ILE A 94 -8.60 27.38 30.15
N ALA A 95 -9.34 27.34 29.04
CA ALA A 95 -8.80 26.99 27.73
C ALA A 95 -7.69 27.96 27.27
N GLU A 96 -7.89 29.28 27.45
CA GLU A 96 -6.88 30.30 27.16
C GLU A 96 -5.58 30.08 27.96
N GLU A 97 -5.70 29.83 29.26
CA GLU A 97 -4.52 29.63 30.11
C GLU A 97 -3.76 28.34 29.77
N LEU A 98 -4.49 27.28 29.41
CA LEU A 98 -3.93 26.01 28.93
C LEU A 98 -3.29 26.16 27.54
N ALA A 99 -3.86 26.97 26.65
CA ALA A 99 -3.33 27.17 25.30
C ALA A 99 -2.15 28.16 25.25
N ARG A 100 -1.97 28.98 26.29
CA ARG A 100 -0.90 29.99 26.33
C ARG A 100 0.48 29.35 26.52
N PRO A 101 1.41 29.48 25.54
CA PRO A 101 2.74 28.87 25.62
C PRO A 101 3.65 29.59 26.63
N HIS A 102 4.67 28.89 27.11
CA HIS A 102 5.77 29.48 27.88
C HIS A 102 6.87 29.97 26.94
N ASP A 103 7.36 31.20 27.14
CA ASP A 103 8.58 31.66 26.48
C ASP A 103 9.79 31.07 27.21
N LEU A 104 10.48 30.14 26.54
CA LEU A 104 11.61 29.43 27.12
C LEU A 104 12.81 30.34 27.40
N ARG A 105 12.95 31.48 26.72
CA ARG A 105 14.13 32.36 26.80
C ARG A 105 14.04 33.38 27.92
N THR A 106 12.83 33.85 28.23
CA THR A 106 12.58 34.88 29.25
C THR A 106 12.04 34.28 30.56
N GLY A 107 11.25 33.20 30.46
CA GLY A 107 10.59 32.57 31.60
C GLY A 107 9.57 33.48 32.30
N PRO A 108 9.04 33.06 33.47
CA PRO A 108 9.27 31.78 34.13
C PRO A 108 8.59 30.60 33.41
N LEU A 109 9.20 29.42 33.56
CA LEU A 109 8.70 28.16 33.01
C LEU A 109 7.55 27.51 33.81
N ALA A 110 7.03 28.21 34.82
CA ALA A 110 5.79 27.86 35.53
C ALA A 110 4.95 29.12 35.79
N ARG A 111 3.62 28.97 35.72
CA ARG A 111 2.61 30.03 35.94
C ARG A 111 1.53 29.50 36.87
N PHE A 112 1.07 30.36 37.78
CA PHE A 112 0.01 30.07 38.74
C PHE A 112 -1.12 31.06 38.50
N THR A 113 -2.34 30.57 38.28
CA THR A 113 -3.51 31.42 38.01
C THR A 113 -4.68 30.96 38.88
N LEU A 114 -5.18 31.85 39.73
CA LEU A 114 -6.39 31.63 40.52
C LEU A 114 -7.60 32.18 39.77
N LEU A 115 -8.45 31.26 39.30
CA LEU A 115 -9.71 31.58 38.64
C LEU A 115 -10.85 31.51 39.68
N THR A 116 -11.74 32.50 39.68
CA THR A 116 -12.84 32.61 40.64
C THR A 116 -14.19 32.71 39.94
N GLY A 117 -15.13 31.85 40.32
CA GLY A 117 -16.51 31.87 39.85
C GLY A 117 -17.40 32.82 40.66
N THR A 118 -18.51 33.24 40.07
CA THR A 118 -19.52 34.08 40.72
C THR A 118 -20.29 33.36 41.84
N ASP A 119 -20.22 32.03 41.87
CA ASP A 119 -20.83 31.14 42.86
C ASP A 119 -19.89 30.78 44.02
N GLY A 120 -18.73 31.44 44.11
CA GLY A 120 -17.74 31.22 45.17
C GLY A 120 -16.86 29.99 44.97
N ARG A 121 -16.94 29.29 43.82
CA ARG A 121 -15.97 28.24 43.46
C ARG A 121 -14.67 28.86 42.97
N HIS A 122 -13.56 28.19 43.24
CA HIS A 122 -12.24 28.60 42.79
C HIS A 122 -11.50 27.45 42.09
N LEU A 123 -10.64 27.79 41.12
CA LEU A 123 -9.71 26.88 40.49
C LEU A 123 -8.32 27.51 40.51
N LEU A 124 -7.38 26.92 41.24
CA LEU A 124 -5.96 27.21 41.06
C LEU A 124 -5.44 26.36 39.91
N LEU A 125 -5.15 27.01 38.79
CA LEU A 125 -4.53 26.42 37.62
C LEU A 125 -3.02 26.69 37.65
N VAL A 126 -2.21 25.63 37.68
CA VAL A 126 -0.76 25.72 37.57
C VAL A 126 -0.34 25.14 36.23
N THR A 127 0.22 25.96 35.35
CA THR A 127 0.81 25.52 34.07
C THR A 127 2.33 25.59 34.14
N ALA A 128 3.01 24.56 33.66
CA ALA A 128 4.47 24.50 33.65
C ALA A 128 4.98 23.78 32.42
N HIS A 129 6.15 24.18 31.93
CA HIS A 129 6.82 23.51 30.84
C HIS A 129 7.48 22.20 31.30
N HIS A 130 7.47 21.15 30.47
CA HIS A 130 8.00 19.83 30.82
C HIS A 130 9.50 19.87 31.16
N LEU A 131 10.23 20.88 30.69
CA LEU A 131 11.63 21.12 31.05
C LEU A 131 11.86 21.30 32.55
N VAL A 132 10.87 21.77 33.32
CA VAL A 132 11.01 22.05 34.76
C VAL A 132 10.01 21.28 35.61
N PHE A 133 9.22 20.41 34.99
CA PHE A 133 8.07 19.77 35.63
C PHE A 133 7.78 18.42 35.00
N ASP A 134 7.50 17.39 35.80
CA ASP A 134 7.16 16.05 35.31
C ASP A 134 5.91 15.48 36.01
N GLY A 135 5.53 14.25 35.66
CA GLY A 135 4.32 13.61 36.17
C GLY A 135 4.30 13.41 37.70
N ILE A 136 5.47 13.25 38.33
CA ILE A 136 5.60 13.11 39.79
C ILE A 136 5.67 14.48 40.47
N SER A 137 6.22 15.49 39.79
CA SER A 137 6.27 16.88 40.28
C SER A 137 4.88 17.42 40.61
N LYS A 138 3.86 16.95 39.89
CA LYS A 138 2.43 17.18 40.19
C LYS A 138 2.08 16.81 41.63
N ASP A 139 2.39 15.59 42.05
CA ASP A 139 2.08 15.08 43.40
C ASP A 139 2.82 15.88 44.48
N VAL A 140 4.10 16.18 44.22
CA VAL A 140 4.95 17.00 45.12
C VAL A 140 4.37 18.40 45.26
N LEU A 141 3.99 19.02 44.14
CA LEU A 141 3.42 20.35 44.11
C LEU A 141 2.12 20.45 44.92
N ALA A 142 1.16 19.55 44.71
CA ALA A 142 -0.11 19.62 45.43
C ALA A 142 0.06 19.35 46.93
N ARG A 143 0.93 18.40 47.31
CA ARG A 143 1.26 18.15 48.72
C ARG A 143 1.88 19.38 49.38
N ASP A 144 2.88 19.98 48.74
CA ASP A 144 3.59 21.12 49.31
C ASP A 144 2.67 22.37 49.36
N LEU A 145 1.78 22.55 48.37
CA LEU A 145 0.73 23.57 48.39
C LEU A 145 -0.22 23.39 49.57
N ALA A 146 -0.74 22.18 49.79
CA ALA A 146 -1.64 21.89 50.92
C ALA A 146 -0.95 22.08 52.28
N THR A 147 0.31 21.66 52.39
CA THR A 147 1.13 21.84 53.60
C THR A 147 1.34 23.33 53.89
N ALA A 148 1.70 24.12 52.87
CA ALA A 148 1.91 25.56 53.02
C ALA A 148 0.60 26.30 53.32
N TYR A 149 -0.50 25.89 52.70
CA TYR A 149 -1.83 26.45 52.96
C TYR A 149 -2.28 26.18 54.40
N THR A 150 -2.11 24.94 54.87
CA THR A 150 -2.39 24.55 56.26
C THR A 150 -1.62 25.44 57.24
N ALA A 151 -0.32 25.64 57.00
CA ALA A 151 0.51 26.49 57.83
C ALA A 151 0.08 27.97 57.81
N ALA A 152 -0.47 28.44 56.69
CA ALA A 152 -0.97 29.81 56.55
C ALA A 152 -2.35 30.03 57.22
N VAL A 153 -3.20 29.01 57.33
CA VAL A 153 -4.58 29.12 57.85
C VAL A 153 -4.72 28.75 59.33
N CYS A 154 -3.88 27.86 59.88
CA CYS A 154 -4.05 27.38 61.26
C CYS A 154 -3.77 28.47 62.33
N PRO A 155 -4.76 28.81 63.20
CA PRO A 155 -4.60 29.80 64.27
C PRO A 155 -3.92 29.16 65.48
N GLY A 156 -2.59 29.28 65.59
CA GLY A 156 -1.85 28.68 66.71
C GLY A 156 -0.39 29.08 66.90
N GLY A 157 0.14 30.05 66.16
CA GLY A 157 1.47 30.60 66.41
C GLY A 157 1.46 32.09 66.15
N GLU A 158 2.34 32.83 66.83
CA GLU A 158 2.50 34.29 66.83
C GLU A 158 2.94 34.89 65.47
N ARG A 159 2.45 34.35 64.34
CA ARG A 159 2.98 34.49 62.98
C ARG A 159 1.93 34.92 61.94
N ALA A 160 0.86 35.61 62.35
CA ALA A 160 -0.04 36.24 61.38
C ALA A 160 0.75 37.31 60.59
N GLY A 161 1.16 36.99 59.35
CA GLY A 161 1.95 37.86 58.48
C GLY A 161 3.43 37.48 58.31
N GLU A 162 3.93 36.40 58.93
CA GLU A 162 5.27 35.88 58.61
C GLU A 162 5.23 34.98 57.35
N PRO A 163 6.27 35.01 56.49
CA PRO A 163 6.35 34.11 55.33
C PRO A 163 6.34 32.64 55.74
N VAL A 164 5.59 31.81 55.00
CA VAL A 164 5.55 30.37 55.23
C VAL A 164 6.85 29.73 54.74
N ASP A 165 7.54 29.00 55.63
CA ASP A 165 8.76 28.27 55.30
C ASP A 165 8.50 26.76 55.34
N LEU A 166 8.63 26.11 54.17
CA LEU A 166 8.51 24.66 54.01
C LEU A 166 9.83 23.91 54.36
N GLY A 167 10.89 24.65 54.73
CA GLY A 167 12.24 24.13 54.92
C GLY A 167 13.00 23.94 53.60
N PRO A 168 14.33 23.73 53.66
CA PRO A 168 15.16 23.52 52.47
C PRO A 168 15.08 22.07 51.95
N LEU A 169 15.35 21.90 50.66
CA LEU A 169 15.65 20.58 50.07
C LEU A 169 17.12 20.19 50.36
N PRO A 170 17.46 18.88 50.41
CA PRO A 170 18.84 18.44 50.60
C PRO A 170 19.84 19.00 49.56
N ALA A 171 19.37 19.22 48.33
CA ALA A 171 20.08 19.91 47.26
C ALA A 171 19.08 20.60 46.32
N GLY A 172 19.44 21.74 45.74
CA GLY A 172 18.65 22.40 44.68
C GLY A 172 18.65 21.60 43.37
N TYR A 173 17.76 21.96 42.44
CA TYR A 173 17.69 21.31 41.13
C TYR A 173 18.93 21.59 40.28
N ALA A 174 19.51 22.80 40.38
CA ALA A 174 20.75 23.15 39.70
C ALA A 174 21.92 22.24 40.12
N ALA A 175 22.05 21.98 41.43
CA ALA A 175 23.06 21.07 41.97
C ALA A 175 22.79 19.61 41.54
N HIS A 176 21.52 19.21 41.46
CA HIS A 176 21.15 17.92 40.89
C HIS A 176 21.58 17.81 39.42
N ALA A 177 21.31 18.82 38.59
CA ALA A 177 21.61 18.80 37.16
C ALA A 177 23.11 18.59 36.90
N ALA A 178 23.97 19.26 37.67
CA ALA A 178 25.42 19.05 37.59
C ALA A 178 25.82 17.60 37.97
N THR A 179 25.32 17.10 39.09
CA THR A 179 25.64 15.74 39.56
C THR A 179 25.08 14.65 38.65
N GLU A 180 23.96 14.91 37.98
CA GLU A 180 23.33 13.99 37.04
C GLU A 180 24.20 13.77 35.81
N ARG A 181 24.80 14.82 35.25
CA ARG A 181 25.70 14.68 34.10
C ARG A 181 26.90 13.82 34.38
N ASP A 182 27.61 14.07 35.49
CA ASP A 182 28.77 13.24 35.85
C ASP A 182 28.40 11.75 35.94
N ARG A 183 27.20 11.45 36.47
CA ARG A 183 26.67 10.08 36.53
C ARG A 183 26.32 9.52 35.15
N VAL A 184 25.71 10.32 34.27
CA VAL A 184 25.34 9.90 32.92
C VAL A 184 26.56 9.68 32.05
N GLU A 185 27.55 10.57 32.09
CA GLU A 185 28.82 10.43 31.37
C GLU A 185 29.55 9.15 31.79
N ALA A 186 29.60 8.86 33.08
CA ALA A 186 30.17 7.61 33.59
C ALA A 186 29.40 6.36 33.12
N ALA A 187 28.09 6.45 32.95
CA ALA A 187 27.23 5.35 32.49
C ALA A 187 27.17 5.21 30.95
N LEU A 188 27.62 6.22 30.21
CA LEU A 188 27.46 6.32 28.76
C LEU A 188 28.10 5.15 27.99
N PRO A 189 29.33 4.67 28.31
CA PRO A 189 29.91 3.53 27.59
C PRO A 189 29.08 2.25 27.72
N ALA A 190 28.56 1.98 28.91
CA ALA A 190 27.72 0.80 29.16
C ALA A 190 26.38 0.89 28.42
N ALA A 191 25.75 2.08 28.41
CA ALA A 191 24.52 2.33 27.67
C ALA A 191 24.73 2.23 26.15
N ARG A 192 25.83 2.76 25.60
CA ARG A 192 26.21 2.61 24.19
C ARG A 192 26.36 1.14 23.81
N ALA A 193 27.11 0.37 24.60
CA ALA A 193 27.30 -1.06 24.35
C ALA A 193 25.98 -1.84 24.41
N TYR A 194 25.07 -1.47 25.31
CA TYR A 194 23.72 -2.05 25.37
C TYR A 194 22.93 -1.74 24.09
N TRP A 195 22.81 -0.47 23.71
CA TRP A 195 22.01 -0.08 22.54
C TRP A 195 22.61 -0.60 21.23
N GLN A 196 23.94 -0.68 21.09
CA GLN A 196 24.56 -1.33 19.92
C GLN A 196 24.16 -2.79 19.75
N ARG A 197 23.86 -3.52 20.84
CA ARG A 197 23.40 -4.91 20.78
C ARG A 197 21.90 -5.06 20.59
N HIS A 198 21.11 -4.10 21.06
CA HIS A 198 19.65 -4.23 21.17
C HIS A 198 18.87 -3.28 20.26
N TRP A 199 19.55 -2.31 19.65
CA TRP A 199 19.02 -1.37 18.68
C TRP A 199 19.67 -1.67 17.33
N SER A 200 18.98 -2.42 16.48
CA SER A 200 19.46 -2.73 15.12
C SER A 200 19.16 -1.62 14.11
N GLY A 201 18.61 -0.48 14.54
CA GLY A 201 18.00 0.48 13.64
C GLY A 201 16.80 -0.16 12.97
N SER A 202 15.64 -0.15 13.63
CA SER A 202 14.40 -0.62 12.98
C SER A 202 14.22 0.20 11.70
N GLY A 203 14.33 -0.46 10.53
CA GLY A 203 13.98 0.13 9.24
C GLY A 203 12.67 0.89 9.42
N GLY A 204 12.74 2.21 9.22
CA GLY A 204 11.95 3.20 9.94
C GLY A 204 10.55 2.73 10.32
N VAL A 205 10.19 2.86 11.60
CA VAL A 205 8.93 2.42 12.21
C VAL A 205 7.76 2.45 11.21
N VAL A 206 7.51 1.30 10.58
CA VAL A 206 6.33 1.10 9.75
C VAL A 206 5.25 0.75 10.73
N LEU A 207 4.23 1.60 10.86
CA LEU A 207 2.97 1.24 11.50
C LEU A 207 1.98 0.97 10.37
N PRO A 208 1.86 -0.27 9.89
CA PRO A 208 1.01 -0.56 8.75
C PRO A 208 -0.46 -0.30 9.13
N GLY A 209 -1.11 0.64 8.44
CA GLY A 209 -2.57 0.68 8.30
C GLY A 209 -3.38 1.53 9.30
N LEU A 210 -2.86 1.89 10.48
CA LEU A 210 -3.63 2.63 11.50
C LEU A 210 -3.02 3.96 11.98
N LEU A 211 -1.70 4.12 11.94
CA LEU A 211 -1.00 5.25 12.55
C LEU A 211 -0.12 5.96 11.53
N ARG A 212 -0.43 7.22 11.21
CA ARG A 212 0.47 8.14 10.49
C ARG A 212 1.40 8.81 11.50
N LEU A 213 2.61 9.19 11.09
CA LEU A 213 3.43 10.06 11.95
C LEU A 213 2.72 11.42 12.07
N PRO A 214 2.56 11.97 13.28
CA PRO A 214 1.95 13.27 13.45
C PRO A 214 2.80 14.35 12.75
N THR A 215 2.19 15.13 11.87
CA THR A 215 2.86 16.17 11.07
C THR A 215 2.61 17.59 11.56
N GLY A 216 1.91 17.78 12.69
CA GLY A 216 1.53 19.12 13.16
C GLY A 216 1.21 19.21 14.64
N ALA A 217 1.02 20.46 15.10
CA ALA A 217 0.71 20.82 16.48
C ALA A 217 -0.82 20.85 16.77
N GLU A 218 -1.60 19.99 16.11
CA GLU A 218 -3.05 19.92 16.33
C GLU A 218 -3.38 19.45 17.75
N PRO A 219 -4.46 19.96 18.38
CA PRO A 219 -4.89 19.48 19.69
C PRO A 219 -5.09 17.96 19.72
N GLY A 220 -4.55 17.31 20.76
CA GLY A 220 -4.80 15.88 20.98
C GLY A 220 -6.25 15.61 21.40
N ALA A 221 -6.70 14.39 21.17
CA ALA A 221 -7.98 13.87 21.66
C ALA A 221 -7.74 12.66 22.60
N ALA A 222 -8.73 12.30 23.42
CA ALA A 222 -8.63 11.20 24.37
C ALA A 222 -9.88 10.30 24.34
N VAL A 223 -9.67 9.00 24.48
CA VAL A 223 -10.72 7.99 24.65
C VAL A 223 -10.46 7.25 25.97
N ASP A 224 -11.39 7.38 26.91
CA ASP A 224 -11.31 6.68 28.20
C ASP A 224 -11.91 5.27 28.08
N LEU A 225 -11.20 4.28 28.61
CA LEU A 225 -11.67 2.89 28.65
C LEU A 225 -12.34 2.57 29.97
N ASP A 226 -13.58 2.09 29.86
CA ASP A 226 -14.27 1.46 30.96
C ASP A 226 -13.83 -0.01 31.10
N LEU A 227 -13.26 -0.32 32.27
CA LEU A 227 -12.82 -1.66 32.63
C LEU A 227 -13.74 -2.24 33.70
N PRO A 228 -14.41 -3.38 33.45
CA PRO A 228 -15.25 -4.04 34.44
C PRO A 228 -14.52 -4.31 35.76
N ALA A 229 -15.20 -4.13 36.90
CA ALA A 229 -14.59 -4.26 38.22
C ALA A 229 -14.04 -5.67 38.49
N ASP A 230 -14.69 -6.71 37.96
CA ASP A 230 -14.25 -8.10 38.01
C ASP A 230 -12.95 -8.33 37.21
N LEU A 231 -12.81 -7.66 36.06
CA LEU A 231 -11.58 -7.67 35.27
C LEU A 231 -10.42 -7.03 36.05
N VAL A 232 -10.65 -5.86 36.67
CA VAL A 232 -9.64 -5.19 37.50
C VAL A 232 -9.25 -6.05 38.70
N ALA A 233 -10.21 -6.68 39.38
CA ALA A 233 -9.95 -7.60 40.49
C ALA A 233 -9.18 -8.86 40.03
N GLY A 234 -9.36 -9.29 38.78
CA GLY A 234 -8.61 -10.39 38.18
C GLY A 234 -7.14 -10.08 37.94
N LEU A 235 -6.76 -8.81 37.76
CA LEU A 235 -5.35 -8.40 37.55
C LEU A 235 -4.45 -8.83 38.70
N ASP A 236 -4.92 -8.77 39.95
CA ASP A 236 -4.12 -9.17 41.12
C ASP A 236 -3.82 -10.66 41.13
N ARG A 237 -4.79 -11.47 40.74
CA ARG A 237 -4.60 -12.93 40.61
C ARG A 237 -3.65 -13.24 39.47
N ALA A 238 -3.83 -12.59 38.32
CA ALA A 238 -2.98 -12.79 37.15
C ALA A 238 -1.53 -12.39 37.44
N THR A 239 -1.30 -11.20 38.00
CA THR A 239 0.04 -10.71 38.37
C THR A 239 0.72 -11.59 39.40
N ALA A 240 0.00 -12.05 40.44
CA ALA A 240 0.54 -13.00 41.42
C ALA A 240 0.93 -14.34 40.78
N SER A 241 0.08 -14.90 39.91
CA SER A 241 0.35 -16.17 39.22
C SER A 241 1.52 -16.09 38.25
N LEU A 242 1.72 -14.92 37.63
CA LEU A 242 2.82 -14.65 36.71
C LEU A 242 4.09 -14.21 37.44
N GLY A 243 4.00 -13.75 38.68
CA GLY A 243 5.12 -13.18 39.41
C GLY A 243 5.63 -11.87 38.81
N VAL A 244 4.75 -11.08 38.17
CA VAL A 244 5.05 -9.78 37.55
C VAL A 244 4.23 -8.67 38.22
N THR A 245 4.59 -7.41 38.03
CA THR A 245 3.79 -6.26 38.50
C THR A 245 2.61 -5.98 37.56
N ARG A 246 1.60 -5.24 38.03
CA ARG A 246 0.48 -4.78 37.17
C ARG A 246 0.98 -4.01 35.94
N PHE A 247 1.98 -3.14 36.12
CA PHE A 247 2.59 -2.41 35.01
C PHE A 247 3.24 -3.34 33.98
N GLU A 248 4.06 -4.29 34.42
CA GLU A 248 4.71 -5.28 33.54
C GLU A 248 3.68 -6.10 32.76
N LEU A 249 2.59 -6.53 33.40
CA LEU A 249 1.49 -7.24 32.74
C LEU A 249 0.79 -6.38 31.69
N LEU A 250 0.37 -5.16 32.05
CA LEU A 250 -0.35 -4.26 31.14
C LEU A 250 0.53 -3.85 29.96
N LEU A 251 1.82 -3.62 30.17
CA LEU A 251 2.78 -3.36 29.09
C LEU A 251 2.92 -4.59 28.18
N ALA A 252 2.94 -5.81 28.72
CA ALA A 252 2.94 -7.02 27.93
C ALA A 252 1.66 -7.20 27.10
N VAL A 253 0.50 -6.77 27.61
CA VAL A 253 -0.75 -6.72 26.83
C VAL A 253 -0.64 -5.73 25.67
N VAL A 254 -0.08 -4.54 25.89
CA VAL A 254 0.15 -3.55 24.82
C VAL A 254 1.08 -4.12 23.74
N HIS A 255 2.21 -4.73 24.12
CA HIS A 255 3.12 -5.37 23.17
C HIS A 255 2.46 -6.50 22.38
N ALA A 256 1.76 -7.40 23.06
CA ALA A 256 1.03 -8.50 22.41
C ALA A 256 -0.02 -7.97 21.42
N LEU A 257 -0.75 -6.92 21.78
CA LEU A 257 -1.73 -6.29 20.90
C LEU A 257 -1.08 -5.70 19.65
N LEU A 258 0.00 -4.93 19.81
CA LEU A 258 0.72 -4.34 18.68
C LEU A 258 1.30 -5.41 17.76
N ALA A 259 1.86 -6.48 18.31
CA ALA A 259 2.36 -7.61 17.51
C ALA A 259 1.27 -8.21 16.61
N ARG A 260 0.01 -8.26 17.08
CA ARG A 260 -1.15 -8.75 16.30
C ARG A 260 -1.66 -7.76 15.24
N TYR A 261 -1.19 -6.52 15.25
CA TYR A 261 -1.42 -5.58 14.14
C TYR A 261 -0.32 -5.65 13.06
N GLY A 262 0.53 -6.70 13.09
CA GLY A 262 1.63 -6.88 12.15
C GLY A 262 2.95 -6.23 12.60
N ASN A 263 3.00 -5.71 13.83
CA ASN A 263 4.14 -4.95 14.37
C ASN A 263 4.95 -5.78 15.38
N ARG A 264 5.65 -6.82 14.90
CA ARG A 264 6.35 -7.78 15.78
C ARG A 264 7.48 -7.17 16.62
N ASP A 265 8.06 -6.05 16.17
CA ASP A 265 9.22 -5.40 16.81
C ASP A 265 9.01 -3.89 17.08
N VAL A 266 7.76 -3.42 17.20
CA VAL A 266 7.53 -1.97 17.43
C VAL A 266 8.03 -1.55 18.82
N PRO A 267 8.90 -0.52 18.88
CA PRO A 267 9.32 0.08 20.14
C PRO A 267 8.15 0.82 20.81
N VAL A 268 7.86 0.44 22.06
CA VAL A 268 6.90 1.14 22.91
C VAL A 268 7.66 2.06 23.85
N GLY A 269 7.38 3.36 23.78
CA GLY A 269 7.99 4.35 24.67
C GLY A 269 7.51 4.18 26.11
N VAL A 270 8.43 4.02 27.05
CA VAL A 270 8.12 3.93 28.47
C VAL A 270 8.89 5.00 29.25
N GLY A 271 8.15 5.88 29.92
CA GLY A 271 8.72 6.89 30.81
C GLY A 271 9.23 6.27 32.11
N LEU A 272 10.54 6.21 32.29
CA LEU A 272 11.18 5.72 33.51
C LEU A 272 11.67 6.88 34.37
N SER A 273 11.41 6.82 35.68
CA SER A 273 11.91 7.86 36.59
C SER A 273 13.41 7.72 36.82
N THR A 274 14.13 8.84 36.70
CA THR A 274 15.56 8.97 36.97
C THR A 274 15.85 9.44 38.40
N ARG A 275 14.82 9.69 39.22
CA ARG A 275 14.98 10.07 40.64
C ARG A 275 15.80 9.02 41.40
N THR A 276 16.72 9.51 42.22
CA THR A 276 17.54 8.72 43.16
C THR A 276 17.03 8.90 44.60
N PRO A 277 17.41 8.03 45.56
CA PRO A 277 17.04 8.20 46.95
C PRO A 277 17.38 9.61 47.45
N GLY A 278 16.43 10.26 48.15
CA GLY A 278 16.55 11.65 48.59
C GLY A 278 16.00 12.70 47.62
N GLN A 279 15.52 12.30 46.44
CA GLN A 279 14.92 13.21 45.44
C GLN A 279 13.40 13.07 45.30
N ALA A 280 12.76 12.36 46.25
CA ALA A 280 11.33 12.11 46.22
C ALA A 280 10.50 13.40 46.35
N ASP A 281 11.08 14.42 46.97
CA ASP A 281 10.43 15.71 47.23
C ASP A 281 10.79 16.78 46.19
N HIS A 282 11.52 16.45 45.13
CA HIS A 282 11.96 17.43 44.13
C HIS A 282 10.94 17.61 42.99
N ILE A 283 10.67 18.87 42.68
CA ILE A 283 10.07 19.29 41.41
C ILE A 283 11.17 19.44 40.35
N GLY A 284 10.90 18.99 39.12
CA GLY A 284 11.84 19.06 38.00
C GLY A 284 11.59 18.00 36.93
N LEU A 285 12.45 17.92 35.91
CA LEU A 285 12.38 16.88 34.88
C LEU A 285 13.22 15.66 35.29
N PHE A 286 12.57 14.62 35.82
CA PHE A 286 13.23 13.37 36.22
C PHE A 286 12.60 12.14 35.54
N VAL A 287 12.21 12.29 34.28
CA VAL A 287 11.73 11.19 33.45
C VAL A 287 12.60 11.07 32.20
N ASN A 288 12.96 9.84 31.87
CA ASN A 288 13.61 9.50 30.62
C ASN A 288 12.74 8.45 29.92
N GLU A 289 12.28 8.76 28.71
CA GLU A 289 11.53 7.80 27.90
C GLU A 289 12.50 6.90 27.15
N LEU A 290 12.40 5.60 27.35
CA LEU A 290 13.20 4.60 26.64
C LEU A 290 12.29 3.67 25.84
N PRO A 291 12.70 3.27 24.63
CA PRO A 291 11.95 2.29 23.86
C PRO A 291 12.10 0.91 24.50
N VAL A 292 10.97 0.27 24.75
CA VAL A 292 10.90 -1.15 25.10
C VAL A 292 10.64 -1.90 23.81
N THR A 293 11.55 -2.81 23.45
CA THR A 293 11.38 -3.76 22.34
C THR A 293 11.44 -5.17 22.89
N VAL A 294 10.42 -5.95 22.56
CA VAL A 294 10.31 -7.36 22.94
C VAL A 294 9.85 -8.10 21.71
N ALA A 295 10.66 -9.04 21.23
CA ALA A 295 10.28 -9.89 20.12
C ALA A 295 8.95 -10.59 20.44
N ALA A 296 8.05 -10.65 19.47
CA ALA A 296 6.81 -11.41 19.59
C ALA A 296 7.12 -12.85 20.04
N ALA A 297 6.69 -13.21 21.25
CA ALA A 297 7.03 -14.51 21.81
C ALA A 297 6.27 -15.63 21.07
N THR A 298 7.00 -16.59 20.52
CA THR A 298 6.45 -17.88 20.09
C THR A 298 6.21 -18.74 21.33
N GLY A 299 5.15 -18.45 22.09
CA GLY A 299 4.92 -19.10 23.37
C GLY A 299 3.67 -18.62 24.09
N THR A 300 3.62 -18.89 25.39
CA THR A 300 2.51 -18.51 26.25
C THR A 300 2.55 -17.01 26.58
N PHE A 301 1.43 -16.44 27.02
CA PHE A 301 1.44 -15.07 27.52
C PHE A 301 2.36 -14.90 28.73
N ARG A 302 2.48 -15.91 29.60
CA ARG A 302 3.46 -15.93 30.69
C ARG A 302 4.88 -15.69 30.18
N ASP A 303 5.31 -16.36 29.12
CA ASP A 303 6.66 -16.21 28.57
C ASP A 303 6.88 -14.78 28.06
N HIS A 304 5.87 -14.23 27.38
CA HIS A 304 5.90 -12.85 26.91
C HIS A 304 6.00 -11.83 28.06
N ALA A 305 5.20 -12.00 29.12
CA ALA A 305 5.25 -11.13 30.29
C ALA A 305 6.60 -11.21 31.03
N GLN A 306 7.23 -12.39 31.10
CA GLN A 306 8.58 -12.53 31.65
C GLN A 306 9.64 -11.85 30.77
N ALA A 307 9.51 -11.93 29.44
CA ALA A 307 10.41 -11.23 28.52
C ALA A 307 10.32 -9.70 28.69
N VAL A 308 9.11 -9.16 28.80
CA VAL A 308 8.87 -7.72 29.08
C VAL A 308 9.50 -7.32 30.41
N ARG A 309 9.30 -8.13 31.46
CA ARG A 309 9.94 -7.90 32.77
C ARG A 309 11.46 -7.91 32.71
N ALA A 310 12.06 -8.90 32.03
CA ALA A 310 13.50 -8.98 31.85
C ALA A 310 14.04 -7.74 31.15
N ARG A 311 13.37 -7.31 30.06
CA ARG A 311 13.72 -6.10 29.31
C ARG A 311 13.62 -4.84 30.17
N LEU A 312 12.55 -4.67 30.93
CA LEU A 312 12.39 -3.52 31.83
C LEU A 312 13.47 -3.46 32.90
N ARG A 313 13.89 -4.61 33.45
CA ARG A 313 14.99 -4.68 34.43
C ARG A 313 16.32 -4.24 33.85
N GLU A 314 16.61 -4.60 32.61
CA GLU A 314 17.81 -4.15 31.89
C GLU A 314 17.77 -2.64 31.67
N LEU A 315 16.66 -2.13 31.13
CA LEU A 315 16.48 -0.69 30.89
C LEU A 315 16.56 0.12 32.18
N TYR A 316 16.04 -0.41 33.30
CA TYR A 316 16.13 0.27 34.59
C TYR A 316 17.58 0.52 35.02
N ARG A 317 18.54 -0.33 34.64
CA ARG A 317 19.96 -0.14 34.97
C ARG A 317 20.60 1.02 34.21
N ILE A 318 20.11 1.30 32.99
CA ILE A 318 20.64 2.36 32.12
C ILE A 318 19.70 3.56 31.99
N ARG A 319 18.61 3.59 32.76
CA ARG A 319 17.51 4.57 32.64
C ARG A 319 17.92 6.04 32.74
N THR A 320 19.10 6.33 33.27
CA THR A 320 19.62 7.70 33.38
C THR A 320 20.20 8.23 32.06
N VAL A 321 20.56 7.36 31.11
CA VAL A 321 21.17 7.75 29.84
C VAL A 321 20.10 7.81 28.74
N PRO A 322 19.80 8.97 28.13
CA PRO A 322 18.84 9.02 27.03
C PRO A 322 19.37 8.35 25.76
N LEU A 323 18.47 7.70 25.00
CA LEU A 323 18.82 6.99 23.77
C LEU A 323 19.54 7.89 22.75
N ALA A 324 19.10 9.15 22.63
CA ALA A 324 19.65 10.14 21.71
C ALA A 324 21.17 10.38 21.87
N HIS A 325 21.73 10.13 23.06
CA HIS A 325 23.16 10.28 23.32
C HIS A 325 23.98 9.01 23.05
N THR A 326 23.31 7.89 22.74
CA THR A 326 23.96 6.57 22.59
C THR A 326 24.05 6.09 21.15
N VAL A 327 23.09 6.48 20.29
CA VAL A 327 23.00 6.08 18.88
C VAL A 327 22.97 7.32 17.99
N SER A 328 23.86 7.37 16.99
CA SER A 328 23.93 8.47 16.02
C SER A 328 22.90 8.28 14.89
N GLY A 329 22.41 9.37 14.31
CA GLY A 329 21.49 9.32 13.15
C GLY A 329 20.05 8.91 13.47
N LEU A 330 19.62 9.03 14.74
CA LEU A 330 18.25 8.72 15.14
C LEU A 330 17.24 9.74 14.56
N ARG A 331 16.04 9.24 14.25
CA ARG A 331 14.86 10.08 13.98
C ARG A 331 14.41 10.81 15.26
N PRO A 332 13.61 11.88 15.17
CA PRO A 332 12.99 12.51 16.34
C PRO A 332 12.18 11.52 17.19
N ALA A 333 12.12 11.71 18.51
CA ALA A 333 11.48 10.78 19.45
C ALA A 333 10.03 10.35 19.07
N PRO A 334 9.12 11.24 18.61
CA PRO A 334 7.79 10.84 18.13
C PRO A 334 7.81 9.80 16.99
N ALA A 335 8.86 9.82 16.17
CA ALA A 335 9.07 8.87 15.09
C ALA A 335 9.81 7.60 15.53
N LEU A 336 10.41 7.59 16.73
CA LEU A 336 11.05 6.43 17.33
C LEU A 336 10.07 5.60 18.16
N THR A 337 9.16 6.24 18.90
CA THR A 337 8.18 5.61 19.78
C THR A 337 6.78 6.15 19.48
N PRO A 338 6.14 5.75 18.36
CA PRO A 338 4.83 6.28 18.00
C PRO A 338 3.72 5.87 18.98
N VAL A 339 3.95 4.81 19.75
CA VAL A 339 3.12 4.38 20.86
C VAL A 339 3.92 4.51 22.15
N SER A 340 3.37 5.18 23.15
CA SER A 340 3.98 5.29 24.47
C SER A 340 3.00 4.92 25.59
N VAL A 341 3.53 4.48 26.73
CA VAL A 341 2.76 4.04 27.89
C VAL A 341 3.23 4.79 29.13
N GLY A 342 2.29 5.44 29.80
CA GLY A 342 2.46 6.02 31.13
C GLY A 342 1.72 5.19 32.17
N TYR A 343 2.40 4.77 33.24
CA TYR A 343 1.76 4.09 34.38
C TYR A 343 2.08 4.83 35.67
N ARG A 344 1.05 5.14 36.46
CA ARG A 344 1.23 5.73 37.79
C ARG A 344 0.22 5.18 38.78
N ARG A 345 0.60 5.19 40.05
CA ARG A 345 -0.30 4.90 41.16
C ARG A 345 -0.86 6.20 41.72
N ARG A 346 -2.18 6.31 41.83
CA ARG A 346 -2.84 7.48 42.42
C ARG A 346 -2.46 7.59 43.88
N ARG A 347 -1.92 8.74 44.28
CA ARG A 347 -1.71 9.07 45.69
C ARG A 347 -3.01 9.63 46.28
N PRO A 348 -3.22 9.51 47.60
CA PRO A 348 -4.31 10.21 48.28
C PRO A 348 -4.28 11.70 47.93
N GLU A 349 -5.46 12.29 47.73
CA GLU A 349 -5.55 13.72 47.50
C GLU A 349 -5.10 14.47 48.77
N PRO A 350 -4.28 15.53 48.61
CA PRO A 350 -3.86 16.33 49.74
C PRO A 350 -5.04 17.11 50.32
N ASP A 351 -5.13 17.18 51.65
CA ASP A 351 -6.21 17.85 52.37
C ASP A 351 -5.89 19.34 52.59
N PHE A 352 -6.88 20.20 52.37
CA PHE A 352 -6.79 21.65 52.58
C PHE A 352 -7.71 22.03 53.76
N PRO A 353 -7.16 22.33 54.95
CA PRO A 353 -7.97 22.56 56.13
C PRO A 353 -9.00 23.66 55.96
N GLY A 354 -10.24 23.39 56.37
CA GLY A 354 -11.34 24.36 56.33
C GLY A 354 -11.95 24.57 54.94
N VAL A 355 -11.46 23.90 53.89
CA VAL A 355 -11.95 24.08 52.52
C VAL A 355 -12.10 22.72 51.84
N ALA A 356 -13.32 22.37 51.42
CA ALA A 356 -13.49 21.20 50.57
C ALA A 356 -12.79 21.45 49.23
N SER A 357 -11.89 20.53 48.89
CA SER A 357 -11.05 20.63 47.70
C SER A 357 -11.05 19.31 46.94
N SER A 358 -10.82 19.40 45.64
CA SER A 358 -10.56 18.23 44.79
C SER A 358 -9.42 18.56 43.86
N VAL A 359 -8.50 17.61 43.71
CA VAL A 359 -7.35 17.78 42.81
C VAL A 359 -7.65 17.08 41.49
N GLU A 360 -7.89 17.89 40.46
CA GLU A 360 -8.02 17.42 39.09
C GLU A 360 -6.62 17.29 38.47
N TRP A 361 -6.15 16.05 38.48
CA TRP A 361 -4.92 15.69 37.84
C TRP A 361 -5.15 15.54 36.34
N THR A 362 -4.65 16.52 35.58
CA THR A 362 -4.52 16.50 34.11
C THR A 362 -5.68 17.18 33.38
N LEU A 363 -5.55 18.49 33.19
CA LEU A 363 -6.11 19.19 32.04
C LEU A 363 -5.04 19.10 30.95
N PHE A 364 -5.32 18.40 29.84
CA PHE A 364 -4.39 18.38 28.71
C PHE A 364 -4.36 19.76 28.06
N SER A 365 -3.19 20.39 28.04
CA SER A 365 -2.89 21.52 27.17
C SER A 365 -2.13 20.99 25.95
N GLY A 366 -2.76 20.96 24.78
CA GLY A 366 -2.02 20.93 23.52
C GLY A 366 -1.58 19.57 22.96
N ALA A 367 -0.92 19.64 21.80
CA ALA A 367 -0.78 18.58 20.81
C ALA A 367 -0.26 17.22 21.33
N ALA A 368 -0.77 16.14 20.75
CA ALA A 368 -0.32 14.79 21.11
C ALA A 368 1.12 14.55 20.63
N ARG A 369 2.00 14.19 21.57
CA ARG A 369 3.45 13.97 21.35
C ARG A 369 3.74 12.72 20.53
N ASN A 370 2.91 11.71 20.71
CA ASN A 370 2.99 10.42 20.03
C ASN A 370 1.72 10.24 19.21
N ALA A 371 1.72 9.32 18.25
CA ALA A 371 0.49 8.96 17.55
C ALA A 371 -0.56 8.42 18.55
N LEU A 372 -0.10 7.64 19.55
CA LEU A 372 -0.93 7.13 20.65
C LEU A 372 -0.12 7.11 21.97
N HIS A 373 -0.66 7.72 23.02
CA HIS A 373 -0.18 7.61 24.39
C HIS A 373 -1.24 6.93 25.27
N ILE A 374 -0.87 5.84 25.94
CA ILE A 374 -1.75 5.09 26.82
C ILE A 374 -1.41 5.46 28.27
N GLN A 375 -2.26 6.27 28.90
CA GLN A 375 -2.10 6.65 30.30
C GLN A 375 -2.92 5.73 31.20
N MET A 376 -2.25 5.03 32.11
CA MET A 376 -2.84 4.13 33.09
C MET A 376 -2.66 4.70 34.49
N VAL A 377 -3.75 4.77 35.26
CA VAL A 377 -3.76 5.29 36.64
C VAL A 377 -4.35 4.23 37.56
N ASP A 378 -3.51 3.67 38.41
CA ASP A 378 -3.88 2.65 39.39
C ASP A 378 -4.31 3.32 40.70
N ALA A 379 -5.60 3.30 41.01
CA ALA A 379 -6.18 3.87 42.22
C ALA A 379 -6.76 2.76 43.11
N PRO A 380 -6.94 3.02 44.42
CA PRO A 380 -7.65 2.09 45.31
C PRO A 380 -9.06 1.71 44.80
N SER A 381 -9.72 2.62 44.08
CA SER A 381 -11.05 2.43 43.49
C SER A 381 -11.06 1.64 42.18
N GLY A 382 -9.90 1.37 41.57
CA GLY A 382 -9.79 0.66 40.29
C GLY A 382 -8.64 1.17 39.40
N LEU A 383 -8.55 0.60 38.19
CA LEU A 383 -7.59 1.03 37.16
C LEU A 383 -8.30 1.89 36.13
N THR A 384 -7.86 3.13 35.95
CA THR A 384 -8.30 4.00 34.85
C THR A 384 -7.32 3.90 33.69
N VAL A 385 -7.82 3.76 32.47
CA VAL A 385 -7.01 3.74 31.25
C VAL A 385 -7.54 4.77 30.26
N SER A 386 -6.69 5.68 29.81
CA SER A 386 -7.02 6.74 28.86
C SER A 386 -6.08 6.67 27.66
N LEU A 387 -6.63 6.64 26.45
CA LEU A 387 -5.91 6.58 25.19
C LEU A 387 -5.91 7.96 24.54
N GLN A 388 -4.79 8.66 24.64
CA GLN A 388 -4.60 9.98 24.06
C GLN A 388 -3.94 9.87 22.71
N HIS A 389 -4.41 10.60 21.70
CA HIS A 389 -3.92 10.47 20.34
C HIS A 389 -3.88 11.79 19.59
N SER A 390 -3.09 11.83 18.52
CA SER A 390 -3.15 12.89 17.51
C SER A 390 -4.22 12.52 16.48
N PRO A 391 -5.28 13.33 16.27
CA PRO A 391 -6.25 13.10 15.20
C PRO A 391 -5.64 13.06 13.80
N ALA A 392 -4.57 13.84 13.56
CA ALA A 392 -3.80 13.81 12.32
C ALA A 392 -3.06 12.48 12.10
N ALA A 393 -2.72 11.78 13.19
CA ALA A 393 -2.04 10.48 13.15
C ALA A 393 -3.02 9.30 13.04
N ILE A 394 -4.09 9.32 13.84
CA ILE A 394 -5.07 8.23 13.96
C ILE A 394 -6.44 8.79 14.36
N SER A 395 -7.51 8.26 13.75
CA SER A 395 -8.87 8.71 14.05
C SER A 395 -9.35 8.23 15.42
N THR A 396 -10.26 8.98 16.04
CA THR A 396 -10.84 8.65 17.35
C THR A 396 -11.58 7.30 17.32
N GLU A 397 -12.21 6.95 16.20
CA GLU A 397 -12.90 5.68 16.00
C GLU A 397 -11.90 4.51 15.97
N ALA A 398 -10.74 4.71 15.34
CA ALA A 398 -9.67 3.72 15.36
C ALA A 398 -9.10 3.51 16.76
N VAL A 399 -8.89 4.59 17.52
CA VAL A 399 -8.45 4.51 18.93
C VAL A 399 -9.50 3.83 19.81
N THR A 400 -10.78 4.10 19.58
CA THR A 400 -11.89 3.42 20.28
C THR A 400 -11.86 1.90 20.02
N ARG A 401 -11.62 1.48 18.77
CA ARG A 401 -11.44 0.05 18.43
C ARG A 401 -10.21 -0.55 19.12
N ILE A 402 -9.06 0.14 19.10
CA ILE A 402 -7.85 -0.29 19.83
C ILE A 402 -8.15 -0.50 21.32
N GLY A 403 -8.94 0.39 21.92
CA GLY A 403 -9.42 0.28 23.28
C GLY A 403 -10.25 -0.98 23.53
N ALA A 404 -11.19 -1.28 22.64
CA ALA A 404 -11.98 -2.51 22.70
C ALA A 404 -11.10 -3.77 22.55
N HIS A 405 -10.11 -3.75 21.66
CA HIS A 405 -9.18 -4.86 21.47
C HIS A 405 -8.30 -5.09 22.71
N PHE A 406 -7.79 -4.00 23.30
CA PHE A 406 -7.03 -4.05 24.55
C PHE A 406 -7.86 -4.71 25.66
N ARG A 407 -9.13 -4.31 25.83
CA ARG A 407 -10.03 -4.89 26.82
C ARG A 407 -10.27 -6.39 26.57
N THR A 408 -10.55 -6.79 25.33
CA THR A 408 -10.76 -8.20 24.96
C THR A 408 -9.53 -9.05 25.25
N LEU A 409 -8.35 -8.59 24.85
CA LEU A 409 -7.10 -9.28 25.10
C LEU A 409 -6.79 -9.36 26.60
N LEU A 410 -6.97 -8.26 27.34
CA LEU A 410 -6.74 -8.23 28.79
C LEU A 410 -7.65 -9.22 29.52
N ALA A 411 -8.92 -9.32 29.14
CA ALA A 411 -9.86 -10.27 29.72
C ALA A 411 -9.42 -11.72 29.47
N ALA A 412 -8.97 -12.05 28.27
CA ALA A 412 -8.47 -13.38 27.94
C ALA A 412 -7.19 -13.74 28.71
N VAL A 413 -6.26 -12.77 28.85
CA VAL A 413 -5.02 -12.93 29.63
C VAL A 413 -5.30 -13.16 31.11
N VAL A 414 -6.25 -12.42 31.69
CA VAL A 414 -6.64 -12.55 33.10
C VAL A 414 -7.32 -13.91 33.35
N ALA A 415 -8.06 -14.43 32.38
CA ALA A 415 -8.72 -15.72 32.48
C ALA A 415 -7.72 -16.89 32.40
N ASP A 416 -6.79 -16.87 31.43
CA ASP A 416 -5.79 -17.92 31.27
C ASP A 416 -4.46 -17.38 30.70
N PRO A 417 -3.49 -17.03 31.56
CA PRO A 417 -2.18 -16.54 31.13
C PRO A 417 -1.25 -17.64 30.58
N GLN A 418 -1.65 -18.92 30.62
CA GLN A 418 -0.88 -20.03 30.02
C GLN A 418 -1.22 -20.23 28.53
N ARG A 419 -2.28 -19.60 28.03
CA ARG A 419 -2.65 -19.69 26.63
C ARG A 419 -1.55 -19.10 25.72
N PRO A 420 -1.27 -19.71 24.55
CA PRO A 420 -0.38 -19.13 23.56
C PRO A 420 -0.82 -17.72 23.16
N VAL A 421 0.13 -16.78 23.01
CA VAL A 421 -0.18 -15.38 22.64
C VAL A 421 -0.95 -15.31 21.31
N ALA A 422 -0.63 -16.22 20.40
CA ALA A 422 -1.33 -16.41 19.14
C ALA A 422 -2.82 -16.75 19.34
N ASP A 423 -3.16 -17.58 20.32
CA ASP A 423 -4.52 -18.09 20.47
C ASP A 423 -5.42 -17.14 21.27
N LEU A 424 -4.86 -16.10 21.90
CA LEU A 424 -5.64 -15.12 22.63
C LEU A 424 -6.49 -14.28 21.67
N PRO A 425 -7.80 -14.12 21.95
CA PRO A 425 -8.67 -13.28 21.15
C PRO A 425 -8.33 -11.81 21.35
N ILE A 426 -8.27 -11.07 20.24
CA ILE A 426 -8.16 -9.60 20.24
C ILE A 426 -9.44 -8.94 19.73
N LEU A 427 -10.24 -9.63 18.92
CA LEU A 427 -11.46 -9.10 18.33
C LEU A 427 -12.63 -9.23 19.30
N PRO A 428 -13.32 -8.13 19.63
CA PRO A 428 -14.64 -8.15 20.24
C PRO A 428 -15.63 -8.95 19.39
N ALA A 429 -16.64 -9.54 20.03
CA ALA A 429 -17.64 -10.36 19.35
C ALA A 429 -18.41 -9.57 18.27
N ASP A 430 -18.73 -8.30 18.52
CA ASP A 430 -19.45 -7.45 17.57
C ASP A 430 -18.59 -7.09 16.34
N GLU A 431 -17.27 -6.95 16.50
CA GLU A 431 -16.37 -6.77 15.36
C GLU A 431 -16.25 -8.06 14.54
N LEU A 432 -16.14 -9.21 15.20
CA LEU A 432 -16.10 -10.51 14.51
C LEU A 432 -17.39 -10.77 13.72
N ASP A 433 -18.56 -10.46 14.28
CA ASP A 433 -19.85 -10.57 13.60
C ASP A 433 -19.93 -9.64 12.39
N ARG A 434 -19.45 -8.40 12.50
CA ARG A 434 -19.36 -7.46 11.36
C ARG A 434 -18.46 -8.00 10.26
N LEU A 435 -17.28 -8.51 10.60
CA LEU A 435 -16.38 -9.14 9.62
C LEU A 435 -17.04 -10.35 8.95
N GLY A 436 -17.81 -11.15 9.70
CA GLY A 436 -18.62 -12.23 9.15
C GLY A 436 -19.62 -11.74 8.11
N VAL A 437 -20.36 -10.66 8.39
CA VAL A 437 -21.31 -10.05 7.45
C VAL A 437 -20.61 -9.42 6.24
N TRP A 438 -19.48 -8.73 6.44
CA TRP A 438 -18.73 -8.10 5.35
C TRP A 438 -17.99 -9.10 4.46
N SER A 439 -17.73 -10.30 4.99
CA SER A 439 -17.00 -11.33 4.25
C SER A 439 -17.72 -11.73 2.96
N GLY A 440 -19.05 -11.63 2.87
CA GLY A 440 -19.76 -11.93 1.62
C GLY A 440 -21.26 -12.09 1.84
N THR A 441 -21.99 -12.17 0.74
CA THR A 441 -23.45 -12.38 0.78
C THR A 441 -23.82 -13.56 -0.10
N ASP A 442 -24.70 -14.42 0.41
CA ASP A 442 -25.17 -15.58 -0.34
C ASP A 442 -26.51 -15.23 -1.03
N ARG A 443 -26.66 -15.62 -2.30
CA ARG A 443 -27.91 -15.49 -3.08
C ARG A 443 -28.12 -16.74 -3.92
N THR A 444 -29.35 -17.21 -3.93
CA THR A 444 -29.74 -18.32 -4.79
C THR A 444 -29.87 -17.87 -6.24
N TYR A 445 -29.00 -18.40 -7.10
CA TYR A 445 -29.17 -18.40 -8.55
C TYR A 445 -29.66 -19.78 -9.02
N PRO A 446 -30.21 -19.91 -10.24
CA PRO A 446 -30.64 -21.21 -10.76
C PRO A 446 -29.48 -22.21 -10.75
N ALA A 447 -29.64 -23.34 -10.06
CA ALA A 447 -28.55 -24.29 -9.81
C ALA A 447 -27.96 -24.88 -11.11
N GLU A 448 -28.80 -25.06 -12.14
CA GLU A 448 -28.42 -25.58 -13.45
C GLU A 448 -27.90 -24.50 -14.42
N ALA A 449 -27.68 -23.26 -13.95
CA ALA A 449 -27.25 -22.17 -14.82
C ALA A 449 -25.84 -22.41 -15.35
N THR A 450 -25.74 -22.47 -16.67
CA THR A 450 -24.49 -22.46 -17.42
C THR A 450 -24.55 -21.40 -18.51
N MET A 451 -23.40 -20.97 -19.03
CA MET A 451 -23.35 -19.96 -20.09
C MET A 451 -24.25 -20.34 -21.31
N PRO A 452 -24.19 -21.58 -21.87
CA PRO A 452 -25.08 -21.97 -22.97
C PRO A 452 -26.57 -21.92 -22.62
N THR A 453 -26.96 -22.32 -21.40
CA THR A 453 -28.38 -22.28 -20.97
C THR A 453 -28.91 -20.85 -20.83
N LEU A 454 -28.09 -19.94 -20.33
CA LEU A 454 -28.43 -18.52 -20.19
C LEU A 454 -28.54 -17.83 -21.55
N PHE A 455 -27.63 -18.13 -22.48
CA PHE A 455 -27.69 -17.66 -23.86
C PHE A 455 -28.95 -18.19 -24.58
N ALA A 456 -29.22 -19.50 -24.49
CA ALA A 456 -30.37 -20.13 -25.14
C ALA A 456 -31.72 -19.58 -24.65
N ALA A 457 -31.79 -19.10 -23.40
CA ALA A 457 -32.99 -18.41 -22.90
C ALA A 457 -33.30 -17.13 -23.70
N TRP A 458 -32.27 -16.35 -24.04
CA TRP A 458 -32.40 -15.13 -24.85
C TRP A 458 -32.67 -15.42 -26.32
N VAL A 459 -32.08 -16.48 -26.89
CA VAL A 459 -32.40 -16.93 -28.25
C VAL A 459 -33.90 -17.20 -28.39
N ARG A 460 -34.54 -17.81 -27.39
CA ARG A 460 -35.99 -18.04 -27.38
C ARG A 460 -36.79 -16.76 -27.14
N GLN A 461 -36.29 -15.86 -26.30
CA GLN A 461 -37.01 -14.65 -25.91
C GLN A 461 -36.98 -13.55 -26.99
N SER A 462 -35.87 -13.41 -27.71
CA SER A 462 -35.64 -12.33 -28.67
C SER A 462 -34.74 -12.77 -29.84
N PRO A 463 -35.20 -13.72 -30.67
CA PRO A 463 -34.38 -14.35 -31.73
C PRO A 463 -33.84 -13.36 -32.76
N ASP A 464 -34.61 -12.33 -33.09
CA ASP A 464 -34.28 -11.34 -34.12
C ASP A 464 -33.44 -10.18 -33.61
N ALA A 465 -33.23 -10.06 -32.30
CA ALA A 465 -32.39 -9.02 -31.72
C ALA A 465 -30.93 -9.22 -32.15
N VAL A 466 -30.21 -8.13 -32.41
CA VAL A 466 -28.79 -8.17 -32.80
C VAL A 466 -27.94 -8.56 -31.58
N ALA A 467 -27.20 -9.67 -31.68
CA ALA A 467 -26.33 -10.19 -30.65
C ALA A 467 -24.87 -9.75 -30.84
N VAL A 468 -24.38 -9.73 -32.09
CA VAL A 468 -22.98 -9.40 -32.42
C VAL A 468 -22.91 -8.43 -33.59
N VAL A 469 -22.05 -7.42 -33.48
CA VAL A 469 -21.69 -6.47 -34.53
C VAL A 469 -20.18 -6.55 -34.76
N ASP A 470 -19.78 -6.83 -35.99
CA ASP A 470 -18.37 -6.93 -36.42
C ASP A 470 -18.21 -6.27 -37.80
N GLY A 471 -17.68 -5.04 -37.81
CA GLY A 471 -17.74 -4.17 -38.99
C GLY A 471 -19.19 -3.96 -39.46
N ASP A 472 -19.46 -4.23 -40.74
CA ASP A 472 -20.81 -4.14 -41.32
C ASP A 472 -21.68 -5.36 -41.02
N ARG A 473 -21.08 -6.44 -40.49
CA ARG A 473 -21.80 -7.68 -40.19
C ARG A 473 -22.60 -7.54 -38.90
N ARG A 474 -23.87 -7.96 -38.96
CA ARG A 474 -24.78 -8.01 -37.82
C ARG A 474 -25.38 -9.41 -37.72
N LEU A 475 -25.17 -10.08 -36.60
CA LEU A 475 -25.77 -11.38 -36.32
C LEU A 475 -26.87 -11.23 -35.28
N SER A 476 -28.05 -11.77 -35.56
CA SER A 476 -29.10 -11.89 -34.55
C SER A 476 -28.80 -13.02 -33.56
N TYR A 477 -29.50 -13.07 -32.44
CA TYR A 477 -29.40 -14.18 -31.48
C TYR A 477 -29.69 -15.54 -32.16
N ALA A 478 -30.71 -15.63 -33.01
CA ALA A 478 -31.02 -16.85 -33.75
C ALA A 478 -29.92 -17.22 -34.78
N ALA A 479 -29.37 -16.23 -35.49
CA ALA A 479 -28.29 -16.48 -36.44
C ALA A 479 -26.99 -16.93 -35.74
N LEU A 480 -26.68 -16.33 -34.59
CA LEU A 480 -25.54 -16.69 -33.76
C LEU A 480 -25.70 -18.10 -33.19
N ASP A 481 -26.90 -18.44 -32.68
CA ASP A 481 -27.19 -19.78 -32.19
C ASP A 481 -27.05 -20.84 -33.28
N ALA A 482 -27.62 -20.61 -34.47
CA ALA A 482 -27.53 -21.52 -35.61
C ALA A 482 -26.07 -21.74 -36.07
N ALA A 483 -25.28 -20.67 -36.14
CA ALA A 483 -23.85 -20.76 -36.47
C ALA A 483 -23.08 -21.58 -35.41
N SER A 484 -23.35 -21.34 -34.13
CA SER A 484 -22.73 -22.09 -33.02
C SER A 484 -23.15 -23.57 -33.00
N ALA A 485 -24.42 -23.88 -33.33
CA ALA A 485 -24.94 -25.23 -33.41
C ALA A 485 -24.26 -26.02 -34.54
N ARG A 486 -24.10 -25.37 -35.70
CA ARG A 486 -23.42 -25.96 -36.85
C ARG A 486 -21.96 -26.27 -36.55
N LEU A 487 -21.23 -25.31 -35.98
CA LEU A 487 -19.85 -25.52 -35.59
C LEU A 487 -19.74 -26.60 -34.50
N ALA A 488 -20.63 -26.63 -33.50
CA ALA A 488 -20.65 -27.68 -32.48
C ALA A 488 -20.84 -29.09 -33.08
N GLY A 489 -21.68 -29.22 -34.11
CA GLY A 489 -21.83 -30.47 -34.86
C GLY A 489 -20.53 -30.93 -35.52
N LEU A 490 -19.78 -30.00 -36.13
CA LEU A 490 -18.48 -30.27 -36.74
C LEU A 490 -17.43 -30.64 -35.68
N LEU A 491 -17.36 -29.88 -34.57
CA LEU A 491 -16.44 -30.16 -33.46
C LEU A 491 -16.65 -31.58 -32.92
N ARG A 492 -17.90 -32.04 -32.78
CA ARG A 492 -18.20 -33.42 -32.35
C ARG A 492 -17.74 -34.47 -33.34
N GLN A 493 -17.84 -34.20 -34.64
CA GLN A 493 -17.30 -35.11 -35.68
C GLN A 493 -15.77 -35.22 -35.59
N GLN A 494 -15.10 -34.17 -35.10
CA GLN A 494 -13.67 -34.13 -34.82
C GLN A 494 -13.30 -34.67 -33.42
N GLY A 495 -14.25 -35.28 -32.70
CA GLY A 495 -13.99 -35.94 -31.41
C GLY A 495 -14.13 -35.04 -30.17
N VAL A 496 -14.59 -33.78 -30.32
CA VAL A 496 -14.84 -32.89 -29.17
C VAL A 496 -16.10 -33.33 -28.43
N GLY A 497 -16.00 -33.49 -27.10
CA GLY A 497 -17.12 -33.85 -26.24
C GLY A 497 -16.95 -33.38 -24.79
N ALA A 498 -17.72 -33.99 -23.88
CA ALA A 498 -17.69 -33.64 -22.47
C ALA A 498 -16.30 -33.85 -21.85
N GLY A 499 -15.76 -32.80 -21.23
CA GLY A 499 -14.43 -32.82 -20.60
C GLY A 499 -13.25 -32.66 -21.57
N SER A 500 -13.50 -32.59 -22.88
CA SER A 500 -12.47 -32.22 -23.86
C SER A 500 -12.03 -30.77 -23.67
N ARG A 501 -10.81 -30.46 -24.13
CA ARG A 501 -10.29 -29.10 -24.23
C ARG A 501 -10.11 -28.75 -25.69
N VAL A 502 -10.55 -27.56 -26.09
CA VAL A 502 -10.39 -27.05 -27.46
C VAL A 502 -9.58 -25.76 -27.39
N ALA A 503 -8.41 -25.75 -28.01
CA ALA A 503 -7.62 -24.53 -28.09
C ALA A 503 -8.21 -23.57 -29.13
N ILE A 504 -8.26 -22.29 -28.81
CA ILE A 504 -8.77 -21.24 -29.70
C ILE A 504 -7.65 -20.24 -29.93
N ALA A 505 -7.09 -20.27 -31.14
CA ALA A 505 -6.05 -19.34 -31.60
C ALA A 505 -6.64 -18.37 -32.63
N LEU A 506 -7.54 -17.51 -32.18
CA LEU A 506 -8.26 -16.56 -33.01
C LEU A 506 -8.16 -15.14 -32.44
N ASP A 507 -8.06 -14.17 -33.34
CA ASP A 507 -8.31 -12.76 -33.04
C ASP A 507 -9.80 -12.49 -32.74
N ARG A 508 -10.06 -11.34 -32.09
CA ARG A 508 -11.42 -10.85 -31.84
C ARG A 508 -12.19 -10.72 -33.15
N SER A 509 -13.27 -11.47 -33.26
CA SER A 509 -14.11 -11.56 -34.47
C SER A 509 -15.45 -12.20 -34.12
N TRP A 510 -16.45 -12.04 -34.97
CA TRP A 510 -17.73 -12.75 -34.81
C TRP A 510 -17.55 -14.28 -34.82
N SER A 511 -16.59 -14.81 -35.59
CA SER A 511 -16.31 -16.24 -35.68
C SER A 511 -15.65 -16.78 -34.40
N ALA A 512 -14.84 -15.97 -33.70
CA ALA A 512 -14.35 -16.30 -32.38
C ALA A 512 -15.49 -16.44 -31.36
N VAL A 513 -16.49 -15.55 -31.39
CA VAL A 513 -17.69 -15.65 -30.54
C VAL A 513 -18.47 -16.93 -30.82
N VAL A 514 -18.66 -17.26 -32.10
CA VAL A 514 -19.29 -18.53 -32.53
C VAL A 514 -18.52 -19.74 -32.01
N THR A 515 -17.19 -19.70 -32.07
CA THR A 515 -16.31 -20.79 -31.61
C THR A 515 -16.46 -21.03 -30.11
N LEU A 516 -16.41 -19.97 -29.30
CA LEU A 516 -16.58 -20.07 -27.84
C LEU A 516 -17.91 -20.73 -27.50
N LEU A 517 -19.01 -20.26 -28.11
CA LEU A 517 -20.35 -20.83 -27.90
C LEU A 517 -20.42 -22.29 -28.33
N ALA A 518 -19.84 -22.64 -29.48
CA ALA A 518 -19.85 -24.01 -30.00
C ALA A 518 -19.09 -24.98 -29.08
N VAL A 519 -17.91 -24.58 -28.59
CA VAL A 519 -17.10 -25.39 -27.66
C VAL A 519 -17.86 -25.64 -26.36
N LEU A 520 -18.43 -24.60 -25.76
CA LEU A 520 -19.23 -24.72 -24.54
C LEU A 520 -20.48 -25.59 -24.76
N ARG A 521 -21.13 -25.49 -25.92
CA ARG A 521 -22.28 -26.35 -26.30
C ARG A 521 -21.89 -27.83 -26.42
N CYS A 522 -20.64 -28.13 -26.76
CA CYS A 522 -20.10 -29.49 -26.78
C CYS A 522 -19.76 -30.05 -25.39
N ARG A 523 -19.96 -29.28 -24.30
CA ARG A 523 -19.51 -29.59 -22.94
C ARG A 523 -17.98 -29.68 -22.82
N ALA A 524 -17.28 -28.99 -23.72
CA ALA A 524 -15.84 -28.88 -23.72
C ALA A 524 -15.42 -27.53 -23.12
N ALA A 525 -14.21 -27.47 -22.57
CA ALA A 525 -13.60 -26.23 -22.10
C ALA A 525 -12.79 -25.60 -23.22
N TYR A 526 -12.92 -24.29 -23.43
CA TYR A 526 -12.03 -23.59 -24.35
C TYR A 526 -10.71 -23.22 -23.66
N VAL A 527 -9.64 -23.20 -24.45
CA VAL A 527 -8.29 -22.79 -24.03
C VAL A 527 -7.83 -21.68 -24.98
N PRO A 528 -7.94 -20.40 -24.62
CA PRO A 528 -7.50 -19.32 -25.49
C PRO A 528 -5.97 -19.31 -25.60
N VAL A 529 -5.48 -19.23 -26.83
CA VAL A 529 -4.05 -19.10 -27.16
C VAL A 529 -3.91 -17.86 -28.02
N ASP A 530 -3.23 -16.83 -27.53
CA ASP A 530 -3.09 -15.59 -28.29
C ASP A 530 -2.23 -15.84 -29.53
N PRO A 531 -2.74 -15.60 -30.77
CA PRO A 531 -1.95 -15.78 -31.98
C PRO A 531 -0.70 -14.90 -32.05
N GLY A 532 -0.69 -13.79 -31.30
CA GLY A 532 0.46 -12.88 -31.18
C GLY A 532 1.52 -13.35 -30.18
N TYR A 533 1.32 -14.45 -29.45
CA TYR A 533 2.37 -15.00 -28.59
C TYR A 533 3.51 -15.61 -29.40
N PRO A 534 4.76 -15.60 -28.89
CA PRO A 534 5.86 -16.33 -29.51
C PRO A 534 5.52 -17.82 -29.67
N PRO A 535 5.93 -18.49 -30.76
CA PRO A 535 5.60 -19.89 -31.02
C PRO A 535 5.94 -20.83 -29.85
N ALA A 536 7.10 -20.66 -29.20
CA ALA A 536 7.49 -21.47 -28.05
C ALA A 536 6.49 -21.37 -26.88
N ARG A 537 5.89 -20.20 -26.66
CA ARG A 537 4.87 -20.02 -25.62
C ARG A 537 3.54 -20.65 -26.02
N GLN A 538 3.16 -20.57 -27.30
CA GLN A 538 1.99 -21.27 -27.81
C GLN A 538 2.15 -22.77 -27.62
N THR A 539 3.30 -23.34 -27.98
CA THR A 539 3.64 -24.76 -27.75
C THR A 539 3.54 -25.14 -26.28
N LEU A 540 4.13 -24.37 -25.36
CA LEU A 540 4.04 -24.65 -23.92
C LEU A 540 2.59 -24.72 -23.41
N ILE A 541 1.72 -23.83 -23.89
CA ILE A 541 0.31 -23.81 -23.53
C ILE A 541 -0.41 -25.02 -24.11
N LEU A 542 -0.17 -25.34 -25.39
CA LEU A 542 -0.80 -26.45 -26.09
C LEU A 542 -0.37 -27.81 -25.51
N ASP A 543 0.92 -27.96 -25.18
CA ASP A 543 1.47 -29.17 -24.57
C ASP A 543 0.88 -29.42 -23.17
N ASP A 544 0.76 -28.38 -22.34
CA ASP A 544 0.17 -28.51 -20.99
C ASP A 544 -1.35 -28.70 -21.05
N ALA A 545 -2.02 -28.07 -22.03
CA ALA A 545 -3.46 -28.15 -22.19
C ALA A 545 -3.94 -29.46 -22.81
N GLU A 546 -3.10 -30.13 -23.61
CA GLU A 546 -3.47 -31.32 -24.39
C GLU A 546 -4.86 -31.20 -25.06
N PRO A 547 -5.07 -30.19 -25.94
CA PRO A 547 -6.36 -29.98 -26.58
C PRO A 547 -6.65 -31.08 -27.61
N VAL A 548 -7.91 -31.48 -27.74
CA VAL A 548 -8.37 -32.42 -28.77
C VAL A 548 -8.32 -31.79 -30.17
N LEU A 549 -8.49 -30.47 -30.24
CA LEU A 549 -8.54 -29.70 -31.47
C LEU A 549 -8.07 -28.26 -31.22
N VAL A 550 -7.40 -27.67 -32.21
CA VAL A 550 -7.08 -26.23 -32.26
C VAL A 550 -7.94 -25.57 -33.34
N VAL A 551 -8.79 -24.62 -32.96
CA VAL A 551 -9.56 -23.78 -33.89
C VAL A 551 -8.82 -22.47 -34.12
N THR A 552 -8.55 -22.13 -35.37
CA THR A 552 -7.66 -21.02 -35.76
C THR A 552 -8.00 -20.48 -37.15
N SER A 553 -7.32 -19.46 -37.65
CA SER A 553 -7.37 -19.06 -39.08
C SER A 553 -6.46 -19.93 -39.93
N ALA A 554 -6.73 -20.03 -41.24
CA ALA A 554 -5.89 -20.75 -42.19
C ALA A 554 -4.44 -20.23 -42.21
N GLU A 555 -4.26 -18.93 -42.06
CA GLU A 555 -2.95 -18.29 -41.94
C GLU A 555 -2.20 -18.79 -40.70
N THR A 556 -2.82 -18.69 -39.52
CA THR A 556 -2.19 -19.10 -38.26
C THR A 556 -1.97 -20.62 -38.20
N ALA A 557 -2.82 -21.41 -38.84
CA ALA A 557 -2.66 -22.86 -38.95
C ALA A 557 -1.29 -23.27 -39.53
N THR A 558 -0.74 -22.49 -40.47
CA THR A 558 0.57 -22.79 -41.09
C THR A 558 1.76 -22.66 -40.14
N ARG A 559 1.58 -21.97 -39.01
CA ARG A 559 2.62 -21.69 -38.00
C ARG A 559 2.58 -22.65 -36.81
N LEU A 560 1.56 -23.49 -36.73
CA LEU A 560 1.37 -24.47 -35.65
C LEU A 560 2.04 -25.79 -35.98
N ASP A 561 2.28 -26.62 -34.95
CA ASP A 561 2.81 -27.97 -35.12
C ASP A 561 1.88 -28.81 -36.04
N PRO A 562 2.39 -29.38 -37.16
CA PRO A 562 1.61 -30.23 -38.05
C PRO A 562 1.00 -31.48 -37.39
N ALA A 563 1.50 -31.90 -36.22
CA ALA A 563 0.95 -33.02 -35.47
C ALA A 563 -0.38 -32.68 -34.76
N LEU A 564 -0.69 -31.39 -34.58
CA LEU A 564 -1.93 -30.96 -33.94
C LEU A 564 -3.12 -31.14 -34.90
N ALA A 565 -4.26 -31.55 -34.36
CA ALA A 565 -5.52 -31.48 -35.09
C ALA A 565 -5.96 -30.02 -35.17
N VAL A 566 -5.92 -29.43 -36.37
CA VAL A 566 -6.22 -28.01 -36.60
C VAL A 566 -7.47 -27.86 -37.46
N LEU A 567 -8.33 -26.91 -37.08
CA LEU A 567 -9.54 -26.54 -37.82
C LEU A 567 -9.50 -25.05 -38.21
N PRO A 568 -9.16 -24.73 -39.48
CA PRO A 568 -9.23 -23.37 -40.02
C PRO A 568 -10.68 -22.88 -40.14
N ILE A 569 -11.10 -21.96 -39.26
CA ILE A 569 -12.51 -21.54 -39.16
C ILE A 569 -12.97 -20.70 -40.35
N ASP A 570 -12.06 -19.95 -40.96
CA ASP A 570 -12.28 -19.11 -42.14
C ASP A 570 -12.54 -19.92 -43.42
N GLN A 571 -12.26 -21.22 -43.41
CA GLN A 571 -12.57 -22.16 -44.48
C GLN A 571 -13.92 -22.88 -44.27
N ILE A 572 -14.62 -22.60 -43.17
CA ILE A 572 -15.90 -23.23 -42.85
C ILE A 572 -17.03 -22.27 -43.20
N GLU A 573 -17.96 -22.72 -44.04
CA GLU A 573 -19.21 -22.00 -44.21
C GLU A 573 -20.01 -22.09 -42.91
N LEU A 574 -20.29 -20.95 -42.28
CA LEU A 574 -21.08 -20.86 -41.05
C LEU A 574 -22.45 -20.22 -41.29
N SER A 575 -22.68 -19.63 -42.48
CA SER A 575 -23.97 -19.06 -42.91
C SER A 575 -24.88 -20.16 -43.48
N GLY A 576 -26.18 -20.14 -43.14
CA GLY A 576 -27.20 -21.03 -43.72
C GLY A 576 -28.14 -21.66 -42.70
N GLY A 577 -29.30 -22.16 -43.16
CA GLY A 577 -30.28 -22.87 -42.32
C GLY A 577 -29.80 -24.27 -41.94
N LEU A 578 -30.12 -24.70 -40.71
CA LEU A 578 -29.81 -26.04 -40.21
C LEU A 578 -30.55 -27.12 -41.01
N THR A 579 -29.92 -28.27 -41.24
CA THR A 579 -30.66 -29.51 -41.47
C THR A 579 -31.14 -30.00 -40.11
N SER A 580 -32.44 -30.30 -39.98
CA SER A 580 -33.16 -30.52 -38.71
C SER A 580 -32.64 -31.65 -37.81
N ALA A 581 -31.62 -32.41 -38.23
CA ALA A 581 -31.10 -33.56 -37.50
C ALA A 581 -30.08 -33.21 -36.39
N VAL A 582 -29.56 -31.97 -36.34
CA VAL A 582 -28.47 -31.59 -35.40
C VAL A 582 -28.98 -30.94 -34.10
N GLU A 583 -30.21 -30.39 -34.08
CA GLU A 583 -30.77 -29.70 -32.91
C GLU A 583 -31.25 -30.63 -31.77
N GLU A 584 -31.67 -31.87 -32.06
CA GLU A 584 -32.49 -32.65 -31.13
C GLU A 584 -31.75 -33.43 -30.02
N SER A 585 -30.40 -33.44 -29.95
CA SER A 585 -29.70 -34.36 -29.04
C SER A 585 -28.44 -33.81 -28.33
N LEU A 586 -28.41 -32.52 -27.95
CA LEU A 586 -27.33 -32.00 -27.11
C LEU A 586 -27.82 -31.81 -25.67
N THR A 587 -27.32 -32.68 -24.77
CA THR A 587 -27.48 -32.48 -23.33
C THR A 587 -26.75 -31.18 -22.93
N PRO A 588 -27.39 -30.26 -22.18
CA PRO A 588 -26.73 -29.05 -21.71
C PRO A 588 -25.52 -29.38 -20.81
N PRO A 589 -24.52 -28.49 -20.72
CA PRO A 589 -23.41 -28.68 -19.79
C PRO A 589 -23.89 -28.74 -18.35
N ASN A 590 -23.20 -29.55 -17.54
CA ASN A 590 -23.39 -29.55 -16.09
C ASN A 590 -22.68 -28.31 -15.50
N PRO A 591 -23.23 -27.67 -14.45
CA PRO A 591 -22.55 -26.58 -13.74
C PRO A 591 -21.12 -26.91 -13.26
N ASP A 592 -20.82 -28.18 -12.96
CA ASP A 592 -19.47 -28.62 -12.56
C ASP A 592 -18.52 -28.89 -13.73
N ASP A 593 -19.02 -28.95 -14.98
CA ASP A 593 -18.18 -29.05 -16.17
C ASP A 593 -17.27 -27.79 -16.26
N LEU A 594 -16.05 -27.96 -16.79
CA LEU A 594 -15.15 -26.83 -17.04
C LEU A 594 -15.69 -25.99 -18.21
N ALA A 595 -15.78 -24.68 -18.00
CA ALA A 595 -16.10 -23.72 -19.05
C ALA A 595 -14.84 -23.33 -19.84
N TYR A 596 -13.73 -23.07 -19.13
CA TYR A 596 -12.47 -22.69 -19.76
C TYR A 596 -11.25 -23.03 -18.91
N VAL A 597 -10.09 -23.06 -19.56
CA VAL A 597 -8.78 -23.06 -18.92
C VAL A 597 -7.98 -21.87 -19.45
N LEU A 598 -7.60 -20.96 -18.56
CA LEU A 598 -6.87 -19.72 -18.92
C LEU A 598 -5.46 -19.76 -18.33
N TYR A 599 -4.46 -19.56 -19.18
CA TYR A 599 -3.05 -19.64 -18.77
C TYR A 599 -2.54 -18.32 -18.21
N THR A 600 -1.85 -18.42 -17.08
CA THR A 600 -1.19 -17.28 -16.41
C THR A 600 0.31 -17.56 -16.25
N SER A 601 1.10 -16.51 -16.00
CA SER A 601 2.53 -16.63 -15.67
C SER A 601 2.72 -17.46 -14.38
N GLY A 602 3.80 -18.23 -14.33
CA GLY A 602 4.08 -19.14 -13.22
C GLY A 602 5.43 -18.85 -12.57
N SER A 603 5.49 -18.88 -11.23
CA SER A 603 6.70 -18.62 -10.45
C SER A 603 7.86 -19.59 -10.75
N THR A 604 7.55 -20.77 -11.29
CA THR A 604 8.52 -21.81 -11.70
C THR A 604 9.02 -21.64 -13.15
N GLY A 605 8.60 -20.58 -13.84
CA GLY A 605 8.98 -20.32 -15.24
C GLY A 605 8.17 -21.07 -16.29
N ARG A 606 7.13 -21.83 -15.89
CA ARG A 606 6.15 -22.45 -16.81
C ARG A 606 4.77 -21.84 -16.62
N PRO A 607 4.03 -21.52 -17.70
CA PRO A 607 2.64 -21.08 -17.60
C PRO A 607 1.78 -22.09 -16.83
N LYS A 608 0.76 -21.61 -16.11
CA LYS A 608 -0.17 -22.45 -15.34
C LYS A 608 -1.61 -22.21 -15.82
N GLY A 609 -2.31 -23.28 -16.20
CA GLY A 609 -3.70 -23.22 -16.65
C GLY A 609 -4.68 -23.18 -15.48
N VAL A 610 -5.44 -22.09 -15.32
CA VAL A 610 -6.50 -21.96 -14.31
C VAL A 610 -7.80 -22.55 -14.86
N ALA A 611 -8.29 -23.62 -14.25
CA ALA A 611 -9.49 -24.32 -14.70
C ALA A 611 -10.76 -23.78 -14.01
N VAL A 612 -11.66 -23.18 -14.78
CA VAL A 612 -12.89 -22.54 -14.27
C VAL A 612 -14.13 -23.33 -14.68
N ARG A 613 -15.04 -23.52 -13.72
CA ARG A 613 -16.31 -24.25 -13.91
C ARG A 613 -17.41 -23.36 -14.45
N HIS A 614 -18.41 -23.97 -15.07
CA HIS A 614 -19.62 -23.25 -15.50
C HIS A 614 -20.35 -22.56 -14.35
N ALA A 615 -20.45 -23.20 -13.18
CA ALA A 615 -21.09 -22.62 -12.00
C ALA A 615 -20.42 -21.32 -11.56
N SER A 616 -19.08 -21.28 -11.56
CA SER A 616 -18.31 -20.08 -11.22
C SER A 616 -18.53 -18.96 -12.23
N LEU A 617 -18.44 -19.27 -13.54
CA LEU A 617 -18.69 -18.30 -14.60
C LEU A 617 -20.12 -17.77 -14.56
N ALA A 618 -21.13 -18.65 -14.43
CA ALA A 618 -22.53 -18.26 -14.38
C ALA A 618 -22.83 -17.38 -13.15
N ASN A 619 -22.26 -17.70 -11.99
CA ASN A 619 -22.38 -16.86 -10.80
C ASN A 619 -21.83 -15.45 -11.05
N THR A 620 -20.61 -15.34 -11.61
CA THR A 620 -19.99 -14.05 -11.92
C THR A 620 -20.86 -13.25 -12.89
N LEU A 621 -21.35 -13.86 -13.97
CA LEU A 621 -22.20 -13.17 -14.95
C LEU A 621 -23.53 -12.68 -14.34
N LEU A 622 -24.20 -13.51 -13.53
CA LEU A 622 -25.46 -13.13 -12.88
C LEU A 622 -25.26 -12.03 -11.84
N ALA A 623 -24.17 -12.08 -11.08
CA ALA A 623 -23.84 -11.03 -10.12
C ALA A 623 -23.46 -9.72 -10.82
N MET A 624 -22.71 -9.79 -11.92
CA MET A 624 -22.37 -8.60 -12.72
C MET A 624 -23.58 -8.00 -13.43
N ARG A 625 -24.54 -8.82 -13.90
CA ARG A 625 -25.82 -8.34 -14.41
C ARG A 625 -26.52 -7.48 -13.37
N ASP A 626 -26.59 -7.96 -12.13
CA ASP A 626 -27.26 -7.25 -11.04
C ASP A 626 -26.51 -5.95 -10.68
N LEU A 627 -25.18 -5.98 -10.61
CA LEU A 627 -24.33 -4.82 -10.27
C LEU A 627 -24.36 -3.71 -11.33
N LEU A 628 -24.21 -4.10 -12.59
CA LEU A 628 -24.13 -3.17 -13.72
C LEU A 628 -25.51 -2.80 -14.29
N GLU A 629 -26.57 -3.39 -13.74
CA GLU A 629 -27.93 -3.30 -14.25
C GLU A 629 -27.99 -3.60 -15.76
N SER A 630 -27.35 -4.68 -16.20
CA SER A 630 -27.23 -5.01 -17.62
C SER A 630 -28.60 -5.34 -18.23
N ARG A 631 -28.95 -4.68 -19.35
CA ARG A 631 -30.25 -4.73 -20.03
C ARG A 631 -30.11 -4.98 -21.55
N PRO A 632 -31.19 -5.38 -22.24
CA PRO A 632 -31.14 -5.67 -23.69
C PRO A 632 -30.71 -4.51 -24.58
N GLU A 633 -30.97 -3.26 -24.16
CA GLU A 633 -30.54 -2.06 -24.88
C GLU A 633 -29.03 -1.79 -24.79
N HIS A 634 -28.31 -2.47 -23.89
CA HIS A 634 -26.89 -2.22 -23.66
C HIS A 634 -26.00 -2.87 -24.72
N ALA A 635 -24.94 -2.15 -25.08
CA ALA A 635 -23.94 -2.57 -26.04
C ALA A 635 -22.56 -2.54 -25.39
N TRP A 636 -21.89 -3.68 -25.39
CA TRP A 636 -20.56 -3.88 -24.82
C TRP A 636 -19.52 -3.88 -25.93
N LEU A 637 -18.42 -3.14 -25.72
CA LEU A 637 -17.25 -3.23 -26.57
C LEU A 637 -16.43 -4.46 -26.17
N ASN A 638 -16.21 -5.38 -27.11
CA ASN A 638 -15.18 -6.40 -26.97
C ASN A 638 -13.84 -5.83 -27.44
N LEU A 639 -13.03 -5.44 -26.46
CA LEU A 639 -11.71 -4.83 -26.63
C LEU A 639 -10.60 -5.77 -26.15
N THR A 640 -10.86 -6.57 -25.12
CA THR A 640 -9.84 -7.36 -24.44
C THR A 640 -9.51 -8.65 -25.21
N SER A 641 -8.24 -9.08 -25.17
CA SER A 641 -7.80 -10.39 -25.73
C SER A 641 -8.52 -11.56 -25.05
N LEU A 642 -8.82 -12.61 -25.81
CA LEU A 642 -9.43 -13.84 -25.28
C LEU A 642 -8.55 -14.56 -24.26
N SER A 643 -7.24 -14.32 -24.32
CA SER A 643 -6.25 -14.85 -23.36
C SER A 643 -6.24 -14.11 -22.03
N PHE A 644 -7.15 -13.14 -21.83
CA PHE A 644 -7.37 -12.48 -20.55
C PHE A 644 -8.84 -12.68 -20.12
N ASP A 645 -9.04 -13.17 -18.90
CA ASP A 645 -10.33 -13.60 -18.35
C ASP A 645 -11.42 -12.52 -18.36
N ILE A 646 -11.05 -11.24 -18.21
CA ILE A 646 -12.01 -10.13 -18.24
C ILE A 646 -12.74 -9.99 -19.59
N SER A 647 -12.21 -10.55 -20.69
CA SER A 647 -12.92 -10.67 -21.96
C SER A 647 -14.24 -11.45 -21.84
N GLY A 648 -14.33 -12.37 -20.87
CA GLY A 648 -15.55 -13.13 -20.58
C GLY A 648 -16.73 -12.24 -20.19
N VAL A 649 -16.47 -11.08 -19.56
CA VAL A 649 -17.51 -10.09 -19.27
C VAL A 649 -18.01 -9.44 -20.55
N GLU A 650 -17.09 -8.94 -21.37
CA GLU A 650 -17.40 -8.23 -22.62
C GLU A 650 -18.19 -9.09 -23.60
N LEU A 651 -17.93 -10.40 -23.59
CA LEU A 651 -18.52 -11.37 -24.49
C LEU A 651 -19.80 -11.98 -23.92
N PHE A 652 -19.77 -12.53 -22.71
CA PHE A 652 -20.84 -13.39 -22.21
C PHE A 652 -21.90 -12.62 -21.40
N LEU A 653 -21.56 -11.51 -20.77
CA LEU A 653 -22.54 -10.71 -20.04
C LEU A 653 -23.64 -10.17 -20.97
N PRO A 654 -23.35 -9.44 -22.08
CA PRO A 654 -24.40 -8.98 -22.99
C PRO A 654 -25.22 -10.15 -23.58
N LEU A 655 -24.56 -11.25 -23.97
CA LEU A 655 -25.22 -12.42 -24.56
C LEU A 655 -26.15 -13.17 -23.59
N THR A 656 -25.99 -12.97 -22.28
CA THR A 656 -26.86 -13.56 -21.25
C THR A 656 -27.87 -12.57 -20.69
N THR A 657 -27.89 -11.33 -21.20
CA THR A 657 -28.82 -10.25 -20.78
C THR A 657 -29.59 -9.62 -21.93
N GLY A 658 -29.50 -10.20 -23.13
CA GLY A 658 -30.20 -9.71 -24.33
C GLY A 658 -29.52 -8.53 -25.02
N GLY A 659 -28.36 -8.10 -24.51
CA GLY A 659 -27.56 -7.02 -25.07
C GLY A 659 -26.79 -7.45 -26.32
N ARG A 660 -25.94 -6.55 -26.84
CA ARG A 660 -25.08 -6.82 -28.00
C ARG A 660 -23.59 -6.65 -27.71
N VAL A 661 -22.78 -7.48 -28.36
CA VAL A 661 -21.32 -7.38 -28.42
C VAL A 661 -20.92 -6.59 -29.67
N VAL A 662 -20.10 -5.57 -29.50
CA VAL A 662 -19.47 -4.81 -30.60
C VAL A 662 -17.99 -5.17 -30.62
N VAL A 663 -17.53 -5.81 -31.69
CA VAL A 663 -16.16 -6.32 -31.79
C VAL A 663 -15.20 -5.20 -32.22
N ALA A 664 -14.15 -4.95 -31.43
CA ALA A 664 -13.01 -4.15 -31.85
C ALA A 664 -11.97 -5.04 -32.53
N SER A 665 -11.68 -4.76 -33.81
CA SER A 665 -10.61 -5.45 -34.55
C SER A 665 -9.25 -5.28 -33.85
N SER A 666 -8.32 -6.19 -34.11
CA SER A 666 -6.97 -6.12 -33.54
C SER A 666 -6.24 -4.81 -33.87
N VAL A 667 -6.53 -4.21 -35.03
CA VAL A 667 -6.01 -2.90 -35.43
C VAL A 667 -6.67 -1.75 -34.65
N SER A 668 -8.00 -1.71 -34.57
CA SER A 668 -8.70 -0.60 -33.90
C SER A 668 -8.52 -0.62 -32.39
N ALA A 669 -8.31 -1.80 -31.79
CA ALA A 669 -8.00 -1.95 -30.37
C ALA A 669 -6.66 -1.33 -29.94
N LEU A 670 -5.74 -1.09 -30.89
CA LEU A 670 -4.43 -0.48 -30.64
C LEU A 670 -4.43 1.05 -30.84
N ASP A 671 -5.45 1.60 -31.49
CA ASP A 671 -5.64 3.04 -31.72
C ASP A 671 -6.75 3.58 -30.82
N GLY A 672 -6.39 4.34 -29.78
CA GLY A 672 -7.35 4.97 -28.86
C GLY A 672 -8.40 5.83 -29.58
N ALA A 673 -8.02 6.57 -30.63
CA ALA A 673 -8.98 7.37 -31.40
C ALA A 673 -9.91 6.47 -32.23
N GLY A 674 -9.40 5.35 -32.74
CA GLY A 674 -10.16 4.29 -33.41
C GLY A 674 -11.20 3.64 -32.51
N VAL A 675 -10.82 3.31 -31.28
CA VAL A 675 -11.75 2.80 -30.25
C VAL A 675 -12.87 3.82 -30.00
N LEU A 676 -12.55 5.10 -29.80
CA LEU A 676 -13.56 6.12 -29.56
C LEU A 676 -14.51 6.31 -30.76
N ARG A 677 -13.99 6.26 -32.00
CA ARG A 677 -14.83 6.28 -33.21
C ARG A 677 -15.81 5.10 -33.23
N LEU A 678 -15.34 3.90 -32.90
CA LEU A 678 -16.18 2.70 -32.86
C LEU A 678 -17.25 2.77 -31.76
N VAL A 679 -16.88 3.24 -30.57
CA VAL A 679 -17.80 3.47 -29.44
C VAL A 679 -18.95 4.38 -29.86
N ARG A 680 -18.65 5.49 -30.56
CA ARG A 680 -19.65 6.44 -31.07
C ARG A 680 -20.51 5.83 -32.16
N ALA A 681 -19.89 5.25 -33.20
CA ALA A 681 -20.60 4.75 -34.38
C ALA A 681 -21.55 3.59 -34.06
N SER A 682 -21.22 2.77 -33.06
CA SER A 682 -21.99 1.57 -32.69
C SER A 682 -22.89 1.76 -31.46
N GLY A 683 -22.92 2.97 -30.88
CA GLY A 683 -23.70 3.29 -29.68
C GLY A 683 -23.35 2.39 -28.50
N VAL A 684 -22.05 2.20 -28.24
CA VAL A 684 -21.55 1.40 -27.10
C VAL A 684 -21.92 2.12 -25.79
N THR A 685 -22.45 1.36 -24.83
CA THR A 685 -22.86 1.88 -23.51
C THR A 685 -21.96 1.41 -22.38
N HIS A 686 -21.23 0.31 -22.58
CA HIS A 686 -20.30 -0.26 -21.60
C HIS A 686 -18.95 -0.52 -22.25
N VAL A 687 -17.90 -0.03 -21.60
CA VAL A 687 -16.51 -0.31 -21.97
C VAL A 687 -15.78 -0.78 -20.74
N GLN A 688 -14.98 -1.81 -20.93
CA GLN A 688 -14.04 -2.30 -19.94
C GLN A 688 -12.61 -2.08 -20.46
N ALA A 689 -11.74 -1.60 -19.60
CA ALA A 689 -10.31 -1.50 -19.86
C ALA A 689 -9.52 -1.50 -18.55
N THR A 690 -8.22 -1.77 -18.61
CA THR A 690 -7.32 -1.59 -17.47
C THR A 690 -7.11 -0.11 -17.17
N PRO A 691 -6.64 0.31 -15.99
CA PRO A 691 -6.24 1.69 -15.73
C PRO A 691 -5.32 2.27 -16.82
N SER A 692 -4.34 1.49 -17.28
CA SER A 692 -3.47 1.87 -18.41
C SER A 692 -4.26 2.08 -19.71
N GLY A 693 -5.20 1.18 -20.03
CA GLY A 693 -6.06 1.32 -21.21
C GLY A 693 -6.96 2.56 -21.14
N TRP A 694 -7.50 2.88 -19.96
CA TRP A 694 -8.29 4.10 -19.76
C TRP A 694 -7.48 5.38 -19.95
N ARG A 695 -6.20 5.40 -19.55
CA ARG A 695 -5.31 6.53 -19.81
C ARG A 695 -5.19 6.80 -21.31
N VAL A 696 -4.98 5.75 -22.11
CA VAL A 696 -4.92 5.86 -23.58
C VAL A 696 -6.21 6.45 -24.16
N LEU A 697 -7.38 6.04 -23.66
CA LEU A 697 -8.66 6.58 -24.12
C LEU A 697 -8.88 8.04 -23.69
N LEU A 698 -8.42 8.43 -22.50
CA LEU A 698 -8.46 9.83 -22.04
C LEU A 698 -7.55 10.72 -22.90
N GLU A 699 -6.33 10.28 -23.20
CA GLU A 699 -5.39 10.98 -24.08
C GLU A 699 -5.92 11.09 -25.51
N ALA A 700 -6.69 10.11 -25.98
CA ALA A 700 -7.36 10.12 -27.28
C ALA A 700 -8.59 11.06 -27.34
N GLY A 701 -8.92 11.74 -26.24
CA GLY A 701 -9.97 12.77 -26.19
C GLY A 701 -11.33 12.27 -25.71
N LEU A 702 -11.38 11.20 -24.89
CA LEU A 702 -12.62 10.79 -24.22
C LEU A 702 -13.16 11.95 -23.35
N GLY A 703 -14.35 12.45 -23.66
CA GLY A 703 -15.02 13.55 -22.95
C GLY A 703 -14.75 14.95 -23.50
N ASP A 704 -13.97 15.10 -24.58
CA ASP A 704 -13.67 16.41 -25.19
C ASP A 704 -14.86 16.96 -26.00
N ALA A 705 -14.93 18.27 -26.23
CA ALA A 705 -16.07 18.95 -26.89
C ALA A 705 -16.45 18.39 -28.29
N ALA A 706 -15.53 17.68 -28.95
CA ALA A 706 -15.79 16.94 -30.20
C ALA A 706 -16.69 15.69 -30.01
N ASP A 707 -16.97 15.27 -28.77
CA ASP A 707 -17.92 14.22 -28.39
C ASP A 707 -19.40 14.68 -28.43
N ARG A 708 -19.68 15.91 -28.87
CA ARG A 708 -21.03 16.50 -28.89
C ARG A 708 -21.46 17.03 -30.27
N PRO A 709 -21.94 16.20 -31.21
CA PRO A 709 -22.70 16.74 -32.34
C PRO A 709 -24.08 17.19 -31.83
N GLY A 710 -24.24 18.51 -31.60
CA GLY A 710 -25.56 19.15 -31.40
C GLY A 710 -25.83 19.83 -30.05
N TYR A 711 -24.86 19.97 -29.14
CA TYR A 711 -25.03 20.68 -27.86
C TYR A 711 -24.14 21.94 -27.78
N PRO A 712 -24.63 23.08 -27.25
CA PRO A 712 -23.83 24.30 -27.16
C PRO A 712 -22.59 24.10 -26.29
N THR A 713 -21.49 24.72 -26.71
CA THR A 713 -20.19 24.77 -26.04
C THR A 713 -20.28 25.57 -24.74
N SER A 714 -20.85 24.97 -23.70
CA SER A 714 -20.66 25.41 -22.31
C SER A 714 -19.34 24.83 -21.78
N PRO A 715 -18.57 25.58 -20.95
CA PRO A 715 -17.34 25.09 -20.30
C PRO A 715 -17.55 23.96 -19.26
N GLU A 716 -18.78 23.46 -19.08
CA GLU A 716 -19.07 22.31 -18.22
C GLU A 716 -18.92 20.98 -18.99
N VAL A 717 -18.07 20.10 -18.47
CA VAL A 717 -17.89 18.71 -18.94
C VAL A 717 -19.11 17.89 -18.51
N THR A 718 -20.16 17.85 -19.33
CA THR A 718 -21.23 16.86 -19.27
C THR A 718 -20.65 15.45 -19.55
N PRO A 719 -20.82 14.48 -18.63
CA PRO A 719 -20.31 13.12 -18.83
C PRO A 719 -20.93 12.42 -20.05
N VAL A 720 -20.13 11.61 -20.73
CA VAL A 720 -20.61 10.69 -21.77
C VAL A 720 -21.51 9.63 -21.10
N PRO A 721 -22.63 9.20 -21.73
CA PRO A 721 -23.53 8.16 -21.21
C PRO A 721 -22.90 6.75 -21.29
N LEU A 722 -21.70 6.61 -20.73
CA LEU A 722 -20.87 5.42 -20.72
C LEU A 722 -20.73 4.91 -19.28
N VAL A 723 -20.89 3.60 -19.10
CA VAL A 723 -20.48 2.88 -17.90
C VAL A 723 -19.07 2.34 -18.13
N ALA A 724 -18.11 2.88 -17.38
CA ALA A 724 -16.72 2.45 -17.41
C ALA A 724 -16.47 1.38 -16.36
N VAL A 725 -15.95 0.22 -16.78
CA VAL A 725 -15.44 -0.82 -15.89
C VAL A 725 -13.92 -0.82 -15.98
N THR A 726 -13.25 -0.81 -14.83
CA THR A 726 -11.80 -0.88 -14.74
C THR A 726 -11.36 -1.99 -13.80
N GLY A 727 -10.24 -2.62 -14.12
CA GLY A 727 -9.73 -3.75 -13.37
C GLY A 727 -8.38 -4.24 -13.89
N GLY A 728 -7.82 -5.26 -13.25
CA GLY A 728 -6.52 -5.81 -13.64
C GLY A 728 -5.32 -5.08 -13.05
N GLU A 729 -5.41 -3.79 -12.69
CA GLU A 729 -4.36 -3.00 -12.02
C GLU A 729 -4.92 -2.18 -10.85
N ALA A 730 -4.05 -1.66 -9.99
CA ALA A 730 -4.45 -0.65 -9.01
C ALA A 730 -4.87 0.63 -9.75
N LEU A 731 -6.05 1.17 -9.43
CA LEU A 731 -6.57 2.40 -10.03
C LEU A 731 -6.10 3.63 -9.23
N PRO A 732 -5.23 4.49 -9.79
CA PRO A 732 -4.76 5.68 -9.07
C PRO A 732 -5.89 6.70 -8.86
N VAL A 733 -5.90 7.38 -7.71
CA VAL A 733 -6.90 8.41 -7.36
C VAL A 733 -7.00 9.52 -8.43
N PRO A 734 -5.90 10.09 -8.97
CA PRO A 734 -5.99 11.11 -10.03
C PRO A 734 -6.72 10.60 -11.27
N LEU A 735 -6.34 9.41 -11.75
CA LEU A 735 -6.97 8.78 -12.91
C LEU A 735 -8.45 8.46 -12.66
N ALA A 736 -8.79 7.98 -11.45
CA ALA A 736 -10.17 7.72 -11.07
C ALA A 736 -11.04 8.99 -11.11
N ARG A 737 -10.50 10.11 -10.60
CA ARG A 737 -11.17 11.42 -10.61
C ARG A 737 -11.41 11.91 -12.04
N ASP A 738 -10.37 11.87 -12.88
CA ASP A 738 -10.43 12.35 -14.25
C ASP A 738 -11.39 11.53 -15.12
N LEU A 739 -11.37 10.21 -14.95
CA LEU A 739 -12.27 9.30 -15.66
C LEU A 739 -13.70 9.48 -15.18
N ARG A 740 -13.92 9.53 -13.85
CA ARG A 740 -15.25 9.68 -13.27
C ARG A 740 -15.95 10.97 -13.68
N ALA A 741 -15.20 12.05 -13.93
CA ALA A 741 -15.74 13.31 -14.45
C ALA A 741 -16.25 13.22 -15.90
N ARG A 742 -15.78 12.23 -16.69
CA ARG A 742 -16.10 12.08 -18.11
C ARG A 742 -17.11 10.98 -18.41
N VAL A 743 -17.34 10.06 -17.47
CA VAL A 743 -18.26 8.92 -17.64
C VAL A 743 -19.39 8.96 -16.62
N THR A 744 -20.50 8.30 -16.92
CA THR A 744 -21.70 8.34 -16.06
C THR A 744 -21.50 7.54 -14.78
N ARG A 745 -20.89 6.35 -14.90
CA ARG A 745 -20.53 5.46 -13.79
C ARG A 745 -19.13 4.90 -14.01
N LEU A 746 -18.36 4.79 -12.94
CA LEU A 746 -17.05 4.15 -12.94
C LEU A 746 -17.05 3.05 -11.89
N ILE A 747 -16.82 1.81 -12.34
CA ILE A 747 -16.79 0.63 -11.49
C ILE A 747 -15.36 0.08 -11.48
N ASN A 748 -14.75 0.00 -10.31
CA ASN A 748 -13.46 -0.65 -10.09
C ASN A 748 -13.70 -2.10 -9.67
N GLY A 749 -13.32 -3.05 -10.51
CA GLY A 749 -13.39 -4.49 -10.29
C GLY A 749 -12.01 -5.06 -9.94
N TYR A 750 -11.99 -5.98 -8.97
CA TYR A 750 -10.80 -6.73 -8.60
C TYR A 750 -11.10 -8.21 -8.56
N GLY A 751 -10.20 -9.02 -9.11
CA GLY A 751 -10.22 -10.47 -8.98
C GLY A 751 -8.96 -11.07 -9.60
N PRO A 752 -8.38 -12.12 -8.99
CA PRO A 752 -7.47 -13.01 -9.68
C PRO A 752 -8.25 -13.98 -10.56
N THR A 753 -7.60 -14.51 -11.60
CA THR A 753 -8.19 -15.53 -12.49
C THR A 753 -8.67 -16.76 -11.73
N GLU A 754 -7.99 -17.13 -10.66
CA GLU A 754 -8.35 -18.24 -9.76
C GLU A 754 -9.66 -18.01 -8.98
N ALA A 755 -10.23 -16.80 -9.00
CA ALA A 755 -11.53 -16.46 -8.43
C ALA A 755 -12.54 -15.98 -9.50
N THR A 756 -12.32 -16.37 -10.76
CA THR A 756 -13.21 -16.15 -11.91
C THR A 756 -13.49 -14.66 -12.17
N ILE A 757 -12.59 -14.02 -12.93
CA ILE A 757 -12.71 -12.65 -13.44
C ILE A 757 -12.66 -11.59 -12.33
N TYR A 758 -13.76 -11.36 -11.62
CA TYR A 758 -13.88 -10.37 -10.56
C TYR A 758 -14.52 -10.97 -9.32
N ALA A 759 -13.86 -10.77 -8.18
CA ALA A 759 -14.27 -11.23 -6.87
C ALA A 759 -14.82 -10.09 -6.00
N THR A 760 -14.43 -8.84 -6.26
CA THR A 760 -14.91 -7.66 -5.54
C THR A 760 -15.16 -6.48 -6.50
N PHE A 761 -16.06 -5.57 -6.11
CA PHE A 761 -16.32 -4.34 -6.85
C PHE A 761 -16.50 -3.12 -5.94
N ALA A 762 -16.05 -1.96 -6.42
CA ALA A 762 -16.34 -0.64 -5.90
C ALA A 762 -16.94 0.26 -6.99
N GLU A 763 -18.09 0.88 -6.73
CA GLU A 763 -18.51 2.03 -7.52
C GLU A 763 -17.78 3.28 -7.04
N ILE A 764 -17.10 3.97 -7.97
CA ILE A 764 -16.29 5.14 -7.67
C ILE A 764 -17.21 6.37 -7.56
N PRO A 765 -17.21 7.06 -6.40
CA PRO A 765 -18.02 8.27 -6.21
C PRO A 765 -17.52 9.41 -7.12
N ALA A 766 -18.35 10.42 -7.34
CA ALA A 766 -18.03 11.55 -8.22
C ALA A 766 -16.70 12.24 -7.86
N GLU A 767 -16.42 12.38 -6.57
CA GLU A 767 -15.19 12.95 -6.04
C GLU A 767 -14.44 11.92 -5.18
N PRO A 768 -13.61 11.05 -5.79
CA PRO A 768 -12.88 10.05 -5.02
C PRO A 768 -11.73 10.69 -4.24
N ALA A 769 -11.74 10.52 -2.92
CA ALA A 769 -10.61 10.81 -2.04
C ALA A 769 -9.63 9.63 -1.94
N GLU A 770 -10.15 8.41 -2.10
CA GLU A 770 -9.44 7.14 -2.07
C GLU A 770 -10.09 6.17 -3.06
N VAL A 771 -9.36 5.13 -3.47
CA VAL A 771 -9.87 4.09 -4.39
C VAL A 771 -9.72 2.72 -3.73
N SER A 772 -10.85 2.10 -3.40
CA SER A 772 -10.92 0.75 -2.82
C SER A 772 -11.17 -0.31 -3.91
N ILE A 773 -10.84 -1.57 -3.63
CA ILE A 773 -11.32 -2.71 -4.43
C ILE A 773 -12.75 -3.14 -4.06
N GLY A 774 -13.32 -2.52 -3.02
CA GLY A 774 -14.74 -2.53 -2.72
C GLY A 774 -15.19 -3.74 -1.93
N ARG A 775 -16.33 -4.33 -2.28
CA ARG A 775 -16.96 -5.42 -1.52
C ARG A 775 -17.04 -6.71 -2.32
N PRO A 776 -17.08 -7.88 -1.66
CA PRO A 776 -17.23 -9.17 -2.32
C PRO A 776 -18.47 -9.23 -3.19
N VAL A 777 -18.32 -9.87 -4.35
CA VAL A 777 -19.41 -10.26 -5.23
C VAL A 777 -20.32 -11.26 -4.51
N VAL A 778 -21.59 -11.30 -4.91
CA VAL A 778 -22.55 -12.28 -4.40
C VAL A 778 -22.05 -13.71 -4.63
N ASN A 779 -22.23 -14.57 -3.61
CA ASN A 779 -21.70 -15.93 -3.50
C ASN A 779 -20.16 -16.04 -3.52
N THR A 780 -19.45 -14.92 -3.43
CA THR A 780 -18.01 -14.85 -3.19
C THR A 780 -17.79 -14.38 -1.75
N ARG A 781 -16.81 -14.98 -1.09
CA ARG A 781 -16.39 -14.57 0.25
C ARG A 781 -14.97 -14.03 0.23
N ALA A 782 -14.69 -12.95 0.95
CA ALA A 782 -13.37 -12.38 1.16
C ALA A 782 -13.02 -12.43 2.64
N TYR A 783 -11.81 -12.91 2.92
CA TYR A 783 -11.24 -12.97 4.25
C TYR A 783 -9.89 -12.27 4.25
N LEU A 784 -9.66 -11.39 5.22
CA LEU A 784 -8.34 -10.80 5.47
C LEU A 784 -7.75 -11.49 6.68
N LEU A 785 -6.65 -12.21 6.48
CA LEU A 785 -6.07 -13.11 7.48
C LEU A 785 -4.63 -12.74 7.82
N ASP A 786 -4.22 -13.06 9.05
CA ASP A 786 -2.81 -13.02 9.47
C ASP A 786 -2.06 -14.30 9.05
N ASP A 787 -0.74 -14.35 9.34
CA ASP A 787 0.14 -15.49 9.00
C ASP A 787 -0.32 -16.81 9.62
N GLU A 788 -1.12 -16.75 10.68
CA GLU A 788 -1.69 -17.90 11.38
C GLU A 788 -3.15 -18.17 10.97
N LEU A 789 -3.61 -17.60 9.84
CA LEU A 789 -4.91 -17.80 9.20
C LEU A 789 -6.13 -17.33 10.01
N ARG A 790 -5.96 -16.34 10.89
CA ARG A 790 -7.05 -15.75 11.70
C ARG A 790 -7.47 -14.39 11.12
N PRO A 791 -8.74 -14.00 11.25
CA PRO A 791 -9.21 -12.68 10.81
C PRO A 791 -8.42 -11.53 11.45
N VAL A 792 -7.98 -10.58 10.62
CA VAL A 792 -7.35 -9.35 11.11
C VAL A 792 -8.38 -8.28 11.49
N PRO A 793 -8.08 -7.40 12.46
CA PRO A 793 -8.97 -6.30 12.83
C PRO A 793 -9.20 -5.27 11.72
N ILE A 794 -10.27 -4.48 11.86
CA ILE A 794 -10.60 -3.41 10.90
C ILE A 794 -9.48 -2.36 10.86
N GLY A 795 -8.96 -2.10 9.66
CA GLY A 795 -7.84 -1.20 9.38
C GLY A 795 -6.44 -1.84 9.46
N VAL A 796 -6.34 -3.08 9.94
CA VAL A 796 -5.07 -3.83 10.00
C VAL A 796 -4.83 -4.55 8.68
N PRO A 797 -3.61 -4.47 8.10
CA PRO A 797 -3.28 -5.23 6.91
C PRO A 797 -3.27 -6.75 7.15
N GLY A 798 -3.92 -7.50 6.27
CA GLY A 798 -3.88 -8.96 6.20
C GLY A 798 -3.71 -9.44 4.76
N GLU A 799 -3.42 -10.72 4.58
CA GLU A 799 -3.44 -11.37 3.27
C GLU A 799 -4.90 -11.67 2.88
N LEU A 800 -5.27 -11.39 1.63
CA LEU A 800 -6.59 -11.64 1.09
C LEU A 800 -6.76 -13.11 0.67
N TYR A 801 -7.85 -13.72 1.13
CA TYR A 801 -8.30 -15.05 0.73
C TYR A 801 -9.71 -14.94 0.16
N LEU A 802 -9.97 -15.67 -0.93
CA LEU A 802 -11.25 -15.64 -1.63
C LEU A 802 -11.92 -17.02 -1.60
N GLY A 803 -13.12 -17.12 -1.03
CA GLY A 803 -13.93 -18.33 -0.96
C GLY A 803 -15.23 -18.22 -1.79
N GLY A 804 -16.03 -19.27 -1.79
CA GLY A 804 -17.35 -19.30 -2.43
C GLY A 804 -17.35 -19.81 -3.88
N LEU A 805 -18.46 -19.56 -4.60
CA LEU A 805 -18.71 -20.14 -5.94
C LEU A 805 -17.77 -19.62 -7.03
N GLY A 806 -17.18 -18.42 -6.83
CA GLY A 806 -16.22 -17.84 -7.77
C GLY A 806 -14.88 -18.57 -7.83
N VAL A 807 -14.55 -19.39 -6.83
CA VAL A 807 -13.26 -20.08 -6.74
C VAL A 807 -13.13 -21.16 -7.83
N ALA A 808 -12.03 -21.11 -8.58
CA ALA A 808 -11.71 -22.04 -9.66
C ALA A 808 -11.55 -23.49 -9.16
N ALA A 809 -11.61 -24.44 -10.10
CA ALA A 809 -11.39 -25.85 -9.79
C ALA A 809 -9.94 -26.15 -9.34
N GLY A 810 -8.99 -25.33 -9.77
CA GLY A 810 -7.57 -25.47 -9.47
C GLY A 810 -6.71 -25.17 -10.69
N TYR A 811 -5.45 -25.60 -10.63
CA TYR A 811 -4.53 -25.54 -11.77
C TYR A 811 -4.57 -26.87 -12.54
N LEU A 812 -4.72 -26.80 -13.86
CA LEU A 812 -4.75 -27.97 -14.75
C LEU A 812 -3.47 -28.79 -14.59
N GLY A 813 -3.59 -30.09 -14.36
CA GLY A 813 -2.45 -31.01 -14.25
C GLY A 813 -1.50 -30.77 -13.06
N ARG A 814 -1.82 -29.84 -12.14
CA ARG A 814 -0.91 -29.37 -11.08
C ARG A 814 -1.55 -29.48 -9.68
N PRO A 815 -1.71 -30.70 -9.14
CA PRO A 815 -2.27 -30.90 -7.80
C PRO A 815 -1.39 -30.29 -6.70
N ASP A 816 -0.07 -30.30 -6.89
CA ASP A 816 0.92 -29.69 -6.00
C ASP A 816 0.67 -28.20 -5.76
N LEU A 817 0.54 -27.42 -6.85
CA LEU A 817 0.23 -25.99 -6.77
C LEU A 817 -1.21 -25.73 -6.34
N THR A 818 -2.13 -26.63 -6.71
CA THR A 818 -3.54 -26.51 -6.34
C THR A 818 -3.71 -26.64 -4.83
N ASP A 819 -3.08 -27.62 -4.19
CA ASP A 819 -3.18 -27.82 -2.75
C ASP A 819 -2.48 -26.71 -1.95
N GLU A 820 -1.41 -26.12 -2.50
CA GLU A 820 -0.73 -24.96 -1.90
C GLU A 820 -1.62 -23.70 -1.89
N ARG A 821 -2.36 -23.45 -2.98
CA ARG A 821 -3.08 -22.18 -3.20
C ARG A 821 -4.58 -22.23 -2.94
N PHE A 822 -5.22 -23.40 -3.09
CA PHE A 822 -6.64 -23.61 -2.87
C PHE A 822 -6.85 -24.39 -1.56
N VAL A 823 -6.64 -23.68 -0.45
CA VAL A 823 -6.65 -24.25 0.90
C VAL A 823 -8.08 -24.46 1.42
N PRO A 824 -8.31 -25.31 2.44
CA PRO A 824 -9.62 -25.47 3.06
C PRO A 824 -10.20 -24.15 3.57
N ASP A 825 -11.52 -23.99 3.44
CA ASP A 825 -12.26 -22.84 3.96
C ASP A 825 -13.05 -23.23 5.23
N PRO A 826 -12.51 -23.01 6.44
CA PRO A 826 -13.22 -23.31 7.68
C PRO A 826 -14.36 -22.33 7.99
N PHE A 827 -14.47 -21.22 7.25
CA PHE A 827 -15.45 -20.16 7.46
C PHE A 827 -16.60 -20.20 6.44
N GLY A 828 -16.47 -21.01 5.39
CA GLY A 828 -17.42 -21.15 4.31
C GLY A 828 -18.36 -22.36 4.46
N SER A 829 -18.86 -22.86 3.34
CA SER A 829 -19.65 -24.09 3.30
C SER A 829 -18.80 -25.32 3.62
N ALA A 830 -19.43 -26.37 4.16
CA ALA A 830 -18.75 -27.61 4.47
C ALA A 830 -18.07 -28.20 3.22
N GLY A 831 -16.75 -28.44 3.30
CA GLY A 831 -15.94 -28.93 2.17
C GLY A 831 -15.53 -27.85 1.17
N GLY A 832 -15.84 -26.57 1.43
CA GLY A 832 -15.42 -25.44 0.62
C GLY A 832 -13.90 -25.23 0.63
N ARG A 833 -13.41 -24.60 -0.44
CA ARG A 833 -12.02 -24.14 -0.57
C ARG A 833 -11.98 -22.63 -0.73
N ARG A 834 -10.87 -22.04 -0.32
CA ARG A 834 -10.53 -20.63 -0.52
C ARG A 834 -9.20 -20.52 -1.23
N TYR A 835 -9.10 -19.56 -2.13
CA TYR A 835 -7.89 -19.24 -2.87
C TYR A 835 -7.06 -18.20 -2.10
N ARG A 836 -5.77 -18.48 -1.93
CA ARG A 836 -4.77 -17.59 -1.34
C ARG A 836 -4.20 -16.65 -2.40
N THR A 837 -4.52 -15.36 -2.37
CA THR A 837 -4.21 -14.45 -3.48
C THR A 837 -2.77 -13.92 -3.50
N GLY A 838 -2.10 -13.90 -2.35
CA GLY A 838 -0.82 -13.20 -2.16
C GLY A 838 -0.96 -11.66 -2.05
N ASP A 839 -2.18 -11.12 -2.15
CA ASP A 839 -2.44 -9.69 -2.05
C ASP A 839 -2.59 -9.23 -0.60
N ARG A 840 -1.95 -8.11 -0.25
CA ARG A 840 -2.08 -7.46 1.06
C ARG A 840 -3.18 -6.41 0.98
N CYS A 841 -4.18 -6.54 1.85
CA CYS A 841 -5.34 -5.67 1.89
C CYS A 841 -5.70 -5.31 3.33
N ARG A 842 -6.61 -4.35 3.53
CA ARG A 842 -7.24 -4.06 4.84
C ARG A 842 -8.72 -3.76 4.69
N TRP A 843 -9.49 -4.00 5.75
CA TRP A 843 -10.86 -3.53 5.83
C TRP A 843 -10.91 -2.04 6.15
N LEU A 844 -11.70 -1.30 5.39
CA LEU A 844 -12.10 0.06 5.72
C LEU A 844 -13.27 0.04 6.72
N PRO A 845 -13.49 1.12 7.51
CA PRO A 845 -14.55 1.16 8.51
C PRO A 845 -15.97 0.97 7.97
N ASP A 846 -16.16 1.14 6.66
CA ASP A 846 -17.44 0.95 5.97
C ASP A 846 -17.58 -0.44 5.32
N GLY A 847 -16.65 -1.36 5.57
CA GLY A 847 -16.65 -2.70 5.02
C GLY A 847 -16.22 -2.80 3.56
N ARG A 848 -15.67 -1.73 2.96
CA ARG A 848 -14.90 -1.86 1.70
C ARG A 848 -13.50 -2.40 2.00
N ILE A 849 -12.88 -3.01 1.00
CA ILE A 849 -11.51 -3.54 1.07
C ILE A 849 -10.58 -2.59 0.33
N ASP A 850 -9.50 -2.20 0.98
CA ASP A 850 -8.43 -1.37 0.45
C ASP A 850 -7.23 -2.25 0.08
N PHE A 851 -6.65 -2.04 -1.11
CA PHE A 851 -5.53 -2.82 -1.63
C PHE A 851 -4.21 -2.11 -1.34
N LEU A 852 -3.28 -2.80 -0.66
CA LEU A 852 -2.02 -2.21 -0.17
C LEU A 852 -0.79 -2.66 -0.97
N GLY A 853 -0.94 -3.67 -1.83
CA GLY A 853 0.15 -4.25 -2.62
C GLY A 853 0.18 -5.77 -2.53
N ARG A 854 1.32 -6.35 -2.90
CA ARG A 854 1.54 -7.81 -2.90
C ARG A 854 2.56 -8.22 -1.84
N SER A 855 2.43 -9.47 -1.38
CA SER A 855 3.38 -10.11 -0.45
C SER A 855 4.47 -10.90 -1.16
N ASP A 856 4.30 -11.18 -2.45
CA ASP A 856 5.22 -11.91 -3.33
C ASP A 856 5.79 -11.00 -4.43
N ASP A 857 6.61 -11.60 -5.30
CA ASP A 857 7.35 -10.90 -6.37
C ASP A 857 6.53 -10.74 -7.66
N GLN A 858 5.23 -11.00 -7.60
CA GLN A 858 4.35 -10.83 -8.74
C GLN A 858 4.01 -9.36 -8.94
N VAL A 859 3.97 -8.92 -10.20
CA VAL A 859 3.65 -7.54 -10.57
C VAL A 859 2.58 -7.50 -11.65
N LYS A 860 1.92 -6.35 -11.79
CA LYS A 860 0.93 -6.07 -12.83
C LYS A 860 1.41 -4.89 -13.65
N ILE A 861 1.66 -5.11 -14.94
CA ILE A 861 2.14 -4.06 -15.86
C ILE A 861 1.20 -4.03 -17.07
N ARG A 862 0.57 -2.89 -17.30
CA ARG A 862 -0.39 -2.67 -18.39
C ARG A 862 -1.52 -3.73 -18.40
N GLY A 863 -1.93 -4.18 -17.21
CA GLY A 863 -2.93 -5.22 -16.99
C GLY A 863 -2.41 -6.66 -17.08
N HIS A 864 -1.17 -6.87 -17.52
CA HIS A 864 -0.58 -8.20 -17.59
C HIS A 864 -0.03 -8.62 -16.23
N ARG A 865 -0.41 -9.83 -15.81
CA ARG A 865 0.11 -10.48 -14.61
C ARG A 865 1.47 -11.10 -14.93
N ILE A 866 2.53 -10.59 -14.30
CA ILE A 866 3.91 -10.97 -14.57
C ILE A 866 4.55 -11.51 -13.29
N GLU A 867 5.10 -12.72 -13.37
CA GLU A 867 5.96 -13.29 -12.33
C GLU A 867 7.40 -12.90 -12.63
N LEU A 868 8.02 -12.06 -11.80
CA LEU A 868 9.41 -11.61 -12.01
C LEU A 868 10.39 -12.80 -12.02
N GLY A 869 10.06 -13.87 -11.29
CA GLY A 869 10.79 -15.13 -11.30
C GLY A 869 10.78 -15.84 -12.66
N GLU A 870 9.72 -15.72 -13.47
CA GLU A 870 9.67 -16.33 -14.83
C GLU A 870 10.67 -15.65 -15.76
N VAL A 871 10.75 -14.32 -15.71
CA VAL A 871 11.74 -13.54 -16.48
C VAL A 871 13.15 -13.85 -16.00
N THR A 872 13.34 -13.89 -14.68
CA THR A 872 14.64 -14.22 -14.05
C THR A 872 15.11 -15.62 -14.46
N ALA A 873 14.23 -16.62 -14.45
CA ALA A 873 14.55 -17.99 -14.85
C ALA A 873 15.00 -18.07 -16.31
N ARG A 874 14.31 -17.37 -17.23
CA ARG A 874 14.68 -17.32 -18.65
C ARG A 874 16.00 -16.59 -18.89
N LEU A 875 16.32 -15.55 -18.10
CA LEU A 875 17.62 -14.89 -18.15
C LEU A 875 18.75 -15.82 -17.72
N LEU A 876 18.53 -16.62 -16.67
CA LEU A 876 19.53 -17.58 -16.15
C LEU A 876 19.82 -18.75 -17.12
N GLU A 877 18.96 -18.99 -18.11
CA GLU A 877 19.20 -19.95 -19.19
C GLU A 877 20.19 -19.42 -20.24
N HIS A 878 20.46 -18.12 -20.28
CA HIS A 878 21.40 -17.54 -21.23
C HIS A 878 22.86 -17.88 -20.86
N PRO A 879 23.70 -18.37 -21.79
CA PRO A 879 25.06 -18.82 -21.49
C PRO A 879 25.96 -17.76 -20.84
N ALA A 880 25.74 -16.48 -21.14
CA ALA A 880 26.54 -15.38 -20.62
C ALA A 880 26.09 -14.86 -19.23
N VAL A 881 24.98 -15.35 -18.67
CA VAL A 881 24.40 -14.84 -17.41
C VAL A 881 24.67 -15.82 -16.26
N ALA A 882 25.32 -15.34 -15.20
CA ALA A 882 25.65 -16.11 -13.99
C ALA A 882 24.53 -16.00 -12.95
N GLU A 883 24.12 -14.77 -12.67
CA GLU A 883 23.04 -14.44 -11.75
C GLU A 883 22.15 -13.37 -12.40
N ALA A 884 20.87 -13.37 -12.06
CA ALA A 884 19.93 -12.36 -12.51
C ALA A 884 18.91 -12.06 -11.42
N ALA A 885 18.44 -10.82 -11.39
CA ALA A 885 17.26 -10.40 -10.64
C ALA A 885 16.46 -9.42 -11.50
N VAL A 886 15.14 -9.56 -11.53
CA VAL A 886 14.26 -8.62 -12.24
C VAL A 886 13.40 -7.90 -11.23
N LEU A 887 13.31 -6.57 -11.34
CA LEU A 887 12.45 -5.73 -10.51
C LEU A 887 11.56 -4.82 -11.35
N LEU A 888 10.49 -4.34 -10.73
CA LEU A 888 9.72 -3.22 -11.24
C LEU A 888 10.34 -1.91 -10.75
N ALA A 889 10.72 -1.03 -11.66
CA ALA A 889 11.10 0.35 -11.34
C ALA A 889 10.06 1.32 -11.90
N VAL A 890 9.91 2.47 -11.23
CA VAL A 890 9.08 3.58 -11.72
C VAL A 890 10.03 4.68 -12.18
N ALA A 891 10.00 5.03 -13.46
CA ALA A 891 10.75 6.19 -13.94
C ALA A 891 10.04 7.45 -13.48
N ALA A 892 10.74 8.35 -12.79
CA ALA A 892 10.25 9.70 -12.58
C ALA A 892 10.46 10.48 -13.88
N THR A 893 9.43 10.56 -14.72
CA THR A 893 9.36 11.57 -15.79
C THR A 893 8.46 12.71 -15.34
N ALA A 894 8.62 13.90 -15.96
CA ALA A 894 8.01 15.15 -15.50
C ALA A 894 6.48 15.10 -15.32
N ASP A 895 5.76 14.20 -16.03
CA ASP A 895 4.29 14.15 -16.03
C ASP A 895 3.69 12.73 -15.84
N ALA A 896 4.49 11.66 -15.71
CA ALA A 896 3.95 10.31 -15.44
C ALA A 896 4.94 9.35 -14.76
N GLU A 897 4.41 8.62 -13.76
CA GLU A 897 5.01 7.40 -13.20
C GLU A 897 4.64 6.21 -14.10
N GLU A 898 5.54 5.79 -15.00
CA GLU A 898 5.37 4.52 -15.74
C GLU A 898 6.18 3.39 -15.12
N PRO A 899 5.53 2.26 -14.73
CA PRO A 899 6.21 1.08 -14.23
C PRO A 899 6.88 0.31 -15.39
N ARG A 900 8.17 0.00 -15.24
CA ARG A 900 8.97 -0.75 -16.22
C ARG A 900 9.81 -1.83 -15.55
N LEU A 901 10.06 -2.92 -16.28
CA LEU A 901 10.91 -4.01 -15.81
C LEU A 901 12.38 -3.64 -15.99
N VAL A 902 13.17 -3.82 -14.93
CA VAL A 902 14.62 -3.64 -14.91
C VAL A 902 15.27 -4.99 -14.60
N ALA A 903 16.17 -5.44 -15.46
CA ALA A 903 16.97 -6.64 -15.25
C ALA A 903 18.36 -6.28 -14.70
N TYR A 904 18.69 -6.83 -13.54
CA TYR A 904 20.01 -6.77 -12.93
C TYR A 904 20.74 -8.07 -13.20
N LEU A 905 21.95 -7.98 -13.73
CA LEU A 905 22.67 -9.12 -14.30
C LEU A 905 24.09 -9.19 -13.73
N VAL A 906 24.53 -10.41 -13.44
CA VAL A 906 25.95 -10.71 -13.20
C VAL A 906 26.44 -11.59 -14.35
N PRO A 907 27.44 -11.15 -15.13
CA PRO A 907 27.94 -11.93 -16.27
C PRO A 907 28.76 -13.14 -15.78
N ARG A 908 28.75 -14.24 -16.56
CA ARG A 908 29.58 -15.43 -16.26
C ARG A 908 31.06 -15.21 -16.52
N ASP A 909 31.36 -14.48 -17.59
CA ASP A 909 32.71 -14.15 -18.02
C ASP A 909 32.96 -12.64 -17.81
N THR A 910 34.19 -12.18 -18.05
CA THR A 910 34.58 -10.76 -17.89
C THR A 910 33.87 -9.81 -18.85
N THR A 911 33.18 -10.34 -19.86
CA THR A 911 32.45 -9.54 -20.87
C THR A 911 30.97 -9.53 -20.52
N ALA A 912 30.41 -8.33 -20.37
CA ALA A 912 28.98 -8.17 -20.14
C ALA A 912 28.17 -8.64 -21.37
N PRO A 913 27.06 -9.36 -21.18
CA PRO A 913 26.15 -9.67 -22.28
C PRO A 913 25.49 -8.40 -22.83
N GLU A 914 25.43 -8.28 -24.15
CA GLU A 914 24.76 -7.18 -24.83
C GLU A 914 23.25 -7.20 -24.55
N PRO A 915 22.64 -6.08 -24.10
CA PRO A 915 21.19 -6.00 -23.83
C PRO A 915 20.31 -6.45 -25.00
N ALA A 916 20.71 -6.11 -26.23
CA ALA A 916 20.00 -6.51 -27.44
C ALA A 916 19.95 -8.04 -27.62
N ASP A 917 21.04 -8.75 -27.29
CA ASP A 917 21.10 -10.21 -27.38
C ASP A 917 20.23 -10.88 -26.31
N LEU A 918 20.27 -10.38 -25.08
CA LEU A 918 19.42 -10.85 -23.99
C LEU A 918 17.94 -10.63 -24.27
N ARG A 919 17.58 -9.45 -24.80
CA ARG A 919 16.22 -9.13 -25.22
C ARG A 919 15.75 -10.09 -26.32
N ARG A 920 16.59 -10.37 -27.32
CA ARG A 920 16.32 -11.34 -28.39
C ARG A 920 16.12 -12.75 -27.83
N HIS A 921 16.97 -13.18 -26.89
CA HIS A 921 16.83 -14.47 -26.20
C HIS A 921 15.49 -14.59 -25.47
N LEU A 922 15.12 -13.57 -24.68
CA LEU A 922 13.85 -13.55 -23.96
C LEU A 922 12.64 -13.52 -24.90
N ALA A 923 12.67 -12.70 -25.96
CA ALA A 923 11.57 -12.53 -26.91
C ALA A 923 11.19 -13.83 -27.65
N ARG A 924 12.09 -14.82 -27.71
CA ARG A 924 11.78 -16.15 -28.27
C ARG A 924 10.77 -16.94 -27.44
N SER A 925 10.66 -16.66 -26.14
CA SER A 925 9.87 -17.48 -25.20
C SER A 925 8.90 -16.69 -24.31
N LEU A 926 9.13 -15.38 -24.16
CA LEU A 926 8.33 -14.50 -23.31
C LEU A 926 7.53 -13.49 -24.15
N PRO A 927 6.28 -13.17 -23.75
CA PRO A 927 5.54 -12.06 -24.33
C PRO A 927 6.29 -10.73 -24.20
N SER A 928 6.04 -9.80 -25.12
CA SER A 928 6.68 -8.47 -25.14
C SER A 928 6.52 -7.69 -23.83
N ALA A 929 5.38 -7.81 -23.15
CA ALA A 929 5.11 -7.16 -21.87
C ALA A 929 6.01 -7.65 -20.72
N MET A 930 6.64 -8.84 -20.86
CA MET A 930 7.55 -9.43 -19.88
C MET A 930 9.02 -9.10 -20.15
N LEU A 931 9.33 -8.39 -21.23
CA LEU A 931 10.71 -8.04 -21.58
C LEU A 931 11.18 -6.84 -20.75
N PRO A 932 12.37 -6.91 -20.12
CA PRO A 932 13.00 -5.77 -19.46
C PRO A 932 13.19 -4.59 -20.42
N ALA A 933 12.92 -3.39 -19.92
CA ALA A 933 13.17 -2.14 -20.63
C ALA A 933 14.57 -1.60 -20.32
N ASP A 934 15.05 -1.79 -19.09
CA ASP A 934 16.37 -1.37 -18.64
C ASP A 934 17.19 -2.56 -18.16
N TRP A 935 18.52 -2.44 -18.31
CA TRP A 935 19.49 -3.50 -18.06
C TRP A 935 20.64 -2.93 -17.25
N VAL A 936 20.94 -3.55 -16.11
CA VAL A 936 21.99 -3.10 -15.19
C VAL A 936 22.94 -4.25 -14.94
N VAL A 937 24.21 -4.06 -15.28
CA VAL A 937 25.27 -5.05 -15.05
C VAL A 937 25.93 -4.78 -13.71
N LEU A 938 26.09 -5.82 -12.90
CA LEU A 938 26.69 -5.77 -11.56
C LEU A 938 27.78 -6.82 -11.44
N ASP A 939 28.81 -6.52 -10.64
CA ASP A 939 29.84 -7.52 -10.28
C ASP A 939 29.26 -8.68 -9.45
N ARG A 940 28.25 -8.39 -8.63
CA ARG A 940 27.50 -9.35 -7.81
C ARG A 940 26.15 -8.78 -7.40
N LEU A 941 25.18 -9.63 -7.14
CA LEU A 941 23.93 -9.20 -6.54
C LEU A 941 24.13 -8.82 -5.04
N PRO A 942 23.62 -7.66 -4.59
CA PRO A 942 23.70 -7.27 -3.19
C PRO A 942 22.83 -8.20 -2.35
N VAL A 943 23.38 -8.71 -1.25
CA VAL A 943 22.66 -9.58 -0.32
C VAL A 943 22.65 -9.00 1.09
N SER A 944 21.52 -9.13 1.76
CA SER A 944 21.35 -8.83 3.19
C SER A 944 22.26 -9.72 4.06
N PRO A 945 22.48 -9.37 5.34
CA PRO A 945 23.24 -10.22 6.27
C PRO A 945 22.73 -11.66 6.41
N ASN A 946 21.47 -11.92 6.03
CA ASN A 946 20.84 -13.23 6.03
C ASN A 946 20.96 -13.98 4.69
N GLY A 947 21.75 -13.47 3.74
CA GLY A 947 22.00 -14.10 2.44
C GLY A 947 20.86 -13.99 1.41
N LYS A 948 19.83 -13.18 1.66
CA LYS A 948 18.76 -12.87 0.70
C LYS A 948 19.10 -11.62 -0.12
N LEU A 949 18.69 -11.54 -1.39
CA LEU A 949 18.82 -10.35 -2.23
C LEU A 949 18.32 -9.09 -1.51
N ASP A 950 19.17 -8.07 -1.41
CA ASP A 950 18.84 -6.77 -0.85
C ASP A 950 18.37 -5.83 -1.96
N ARG A 951 17.06 -5.79 -2.18
CA ARG A 951 16.44 -5.00 -3.26
C ARG A 951 16.61 -3.50 -3.07
N ALA A 952 16.74 -3.02 -1.84
CA ALA A 952 16.91 -1.60 -1.55
C ALA A 952 18.34 -1.13 -1.87
N ALA A 953 19.29 -2.06 -1.91
CA ALA A 953 20.69 -1.80 -2.27
C ALA A 953 20.96 -1.90 -3.78
N LEU A 954 19.97 -2.31 -4.60
CA LEU A 954 20.10 -2.31 -6.05
C LEU A 954 20.04 -0.88 -6.60
N PRO A 955 20.95 -0.50 -7.52
CA PRO A 955 21.00 0.86 -8.06
C PRO A 955 19.78 1.15 -8.94
N VAL A 956 19.23 2.36 -8.84
CA VAL A 956 18.15 2.81 -9.73
C VAL A 956 18.75 3.13 -11.11
N PRO A 957 18.18 2.64 -12.21
CA PRO A 957 18.67 3.00 -13.55
C PRO A 957 18.57 4.51 -13.77
N THR A 958 19.71 5.18 -13.92
CA THR A 958 19.76 6.55 -14.41
C THR A 958 19.48 6.55 -15.91
N THR A 959 18.69 7.50 -16.39
CA THR A 959 18.52 7.73 -17.83
C THR A 959 19.90 8.03 -18.44
N ARG A 960 20.40 7.09 -19.26
CA ARG A 960 21.61 7.15 -20.11
C ARG A 960 22.78 7.96 -19.54
N ASP A 961 23.72 7.30 -18.86
CA ASP A 961 25.12 7.71 -18.97
C ASP A 961 25.59 7.31 -20.38
N THR A 962 25.58 8.26 -21.30
CA THR A 962 26.42 8.15 -22.49
C THR A 962 27.86 8.18 -22.01
N ALA A 963 28.56 7.05 -22.21
CA ALA A 963 29.97 6.93 -21.91
C ALA A 963 30.75 8.04 -22.62
N THR A 964 31.08 9.10 -21.88
CA THR A 964 32.20 9.98 -22.22
C THR A 964 33.43 9.34 -21.63
N SER A 965 34.23 8.70 -22.48
CA SER A 965 35.55 8.21 -22.10
C SER A 965 36.40 9.38 -21.61
N ASP A 966 36.83 9.29 -20.35
CA ASP A 966 37.95 9.96 -19.69
C ASP A 966 38.63 11.11 -20.46
N SER A 967 38.35 12.34 -20.02
CA SER A 967 39.31 13.43 -20.09
C SER A 967 40.42 13.18 -19.06
N ALA A 968 41.52 12.56 -19.51
CA ALA A 968 42.74 12.48 -18.74
C ALA A 968 43.36 13.89 -18.59
N ASP A 969 43.37 14.35 -17.35
CA ASP A 969 44.06 15.51 -16.81
C ASP A 969 45.54 15.55 -17.25
N ARG A 970 45.97 16.64 -17.92
CA ARG A 970 47.38 17.03 -18.00
C ARG A 970 47.53 18.56 -17.90
N PRO A 971 48.46 19.06 -17.07
CA PRO A 971 48.63 20.48 -16.83
C PRO A 971 49.37 21.19 -17.97
N ALA A 972 49.12 22.49 -18.06
CA ALA A 972 49.75 23.45 -18.95
C ALA A 972 51.29 23.45 -18.86
N ASP A 973 51.98 23.45 -20.01
CA ASP A 973 52.65 24.66 -20.52
C ASP A 973 53.49 24.38 -21.79
N ASP A 974 53.49 25.42 -22.62
CA ASP A 974 54.53 25.92 -23.52
C ASP A 974 54.87 25.32 -24.91
N ALA A 975 54.74 26.26 -25.87
CA ALA A 975 55.64 26.58 -26.98
C ALA A 975 55.80 25.62 -28.18
N GLY A 976 55.09 25.98 -29.27
CA GLY A 976 55.73 26.40 -30.52
C GLY A 976 56.25 25.33 -31.49
N PRO A 977 56.40 25.69 -32.78
CA PRO A 977 55.89 24.88 -33.89
C PRO A 977 57.00 24.30 -34.77
N ALA A 978 56.64 23.32 -35.63
CA ALA A 978 56.90 23.31 -37.07
C ALA A 978 56.89 21.90 -37.67
N ASP A 979 56.15 21.81 -38.78
CA ASP A 979 56.52 21.20 -40.05
C ASP A 979 56.87 19.71 -40.19
N ALA A 980 56.14 19.14 -41.15
CA ALA A 980 56.65 18.44 -42.34
C ALA A 980 56.65 16.91 -42.37
N VAL A 981 55.80 16.44 -43.30
CA VAL A 981 56.14 15.51 -44.40
C VAL A 981 56.12 14.01 -44.05
N GLY A 982 55.15 13.30 -44.65
CA GLY A 982 55.19 11.84 -44.86
C GLY A 982 56.23 11.45 -45.93
N PRO A 983 56.08 10.36 -46.71
CA PRO A 983 55.11 9.27 -46.65
C PRO A 983 55.78 7.88 -46.81
N ALA A 984 54.94 6.90 -47.17
CA ALA A 984 55.23 5.75 -48.04
C ALA A 984 55.53 4.39 -47.39
N ASP A 985 54.48 3.54 -47.46
CA ASP A 985 54.43 2.28 -48.20
C ASP A 985 55.31 1.10 -47.75
N ALA A 986 54.66 0.01 -47.32
CA ALA A 986 54.18 -1.05 -48.22
C ALA A 986 54.02 -2.42 -47.53
N VAL A 987 52.78 -2.94 -47.58
CA VAL A 987 52.38 -4.34 -47.90
C VAL A 987 52.85 -5.44 -46.91
N GLY A 988 51.98 -6.07 -46.10
CA GLY A 988 50.84 -6.95 -46.43
C GLY A 988 51.25 -8.43 -46.24
N PRO A 989 50.36 -9.46 -46.14
CA PRO A 989 48.89 -9.46 -46.25
C PRO A 989 48.13 -10.36 -45.21
N ALA A 990 46.78 -10.27 -45.23
CA ALA A 990 45.74 -11.32 -45.11
C ALA A 990 45.62 -12.14 -43.78
N ASP A 991 44.45 -12.41 -43.17
CA ASP A 991 43.11 -12.67 -43.72
C ASP A 991 41.97 -12.40 -42.70
N ALA A 992 40.81 -12.01 -43.25
CA ALA A 992 39.43 -12.34 -42.90
C ALA A 992 38.81 -11.98 -41.52
N VAL A 993 38.06 -10.87 -41.48
CA VAL A 993 36.68 -10.86 -40.97
C VAL A 993 35.81 -10.16 -42.01
N GLY A 994 34.80 -10.86 -42.51
CA GLY A 994 33.80 -10.34 -43.42
C GLY A 994 32.39 -10.61 -42.89
N ALA A 995 31.48 -9.72 -43.32
CA ALA A 995 30.02 -9.75 -43.20
C ALA A 995 29.40 -9.08 -41.94
N ALA A 996 29.64 -7.78 -41.81
CA ALA A 996 28.61 -6.82 -41.40
C ALA A 996 28.65 -5.70 -42.46
N ASP A 997 27.67 -5.69 -43.36
CA ASP A 997 27.26 -4.57 -44.24
C ASP A 997 26.51 -5.14 -45.45
N ALA A 998 25.18 -5.09 -45.38
CA ALA A 998 24.31 -5.28 -46.54
C ALA A 998 23.03 -4.43 -46.39
N VAL A 999 23.20 -3.13 -46.14
CA VAL A 999 22.23 -2.10 -46.54
C VAL A 999 23.09 -1.03 -47.24
N GLY A 1000 22.74 -0.67 -48.47
CA GLY A 1000 23.53 0.30 -49.26
C GLY A 1000 23.56 1.70 -48.63
N PRO A 1001 24.41 2.61 -49.11
CA PRO A 1001 24.41 3.99 -48.64
C PRO A 1001 23.01 4.62 -48.86
N VAL A 1002 22.32 4.94 -47.76
CA VAL A 1002 21.02 5.63 -47.78
C VAL A 1002 21.28 7.11 -47.98
N ASP A 1003 20.69 7.72 -49.00
CA ASP A 1003 20.78 9.16 -49.25
C ASP A 1003 19.93 9.89 -48.20
N PRO A 1004 20.52 10.73 -47.32
CA PRO A 1004 19.76 11.53 -46.35
C PRO A 1004 18.80 12.53 -47.01
N ALA A 1005 18.94 12.78 -48.31
CA ALA A 1005 18.01 13.59 -49.11
C ALA A 1005 16.82 12.79 -49.68
N ASP A 1006 16.67 11.50 -49.33
CA ASP A 1006 15.51 10.69 -49.70
C ASP A 1006 14.24 11.18 -48.98
N PRO A 1007 13.17 11.56 -49.70
CA PRO A 1007 11.93 12.06 -49.10
C PRO A 1007 11.25 11.08 -48.14
N VAL A 1008 11.39 9.77 -48.33
CA VAL A 1008 10.84 8.74 -47.42
C VAL A 1008 11.65 8.72 -46.13
N VAL A 1009 12.98 8.77 -46.23
CA VAL A 1009 13.90 8.80 -45.09
C VAL A 1009 13.72 10.10 -44.29
N GLU A 1010 13.58 11.25 -44.95
CA GLU A 1010 13.31 12.54 -44.30
C GLU A 1010 11.99 12.49 -43.52
N GLN A 1011 10.92 11.99 -44.13
CA GLN A 1011 9.63 11.87 -43.45
C GLN A 1011 9.65 10.88 -42.28
N LEU A 1012 10.31 9.73 -42.45
CA LEU A 1012 10.48 8.75 -41.37
C LEU A 1012 11.30 9.34 -40.22
N THR A 1013 12.36 10.09 -40.52
CA THR A 1013 13.18 10.78 -39.52
C THR A 1013 12.33 11.76 -38.71
N VAL A 1014 11.53 12.61 -39.37
CA VAL A 1014 10.61 13.53 -38.66
C VAL A 1014 9.57 12.77 -37.83
N ILE A 1015 9.02 11.66 -38.35
CA ILE A 1015 8.07 10.82 -37.60
C ILE A 1015 8.74 10.24 -36.35
N TRP A 1016 9.96 9.74 -36.44
CA TRP A 1016 10.72 9.21 -35.31
C TRP A 1016 11.01 10.31 -34.29
N GLN A 1017 11.55 11.44 -34.72
CA GLN A 1017 11.85 12.59 -33.86
C GLN A 1017 10.60 13.06 -33.12
N ASP A 1018 9.47 13.22 -33.82
CA ASP A 1018 8.21 13.66 -33.22
C ASP A 1018 7.67 12.68 -32.19
N VAL A 1019 7.77 11.37 -32.45
CA VAL A 1019 7.17 10.34 -31.60
C VAL A 1019 8.07 10.01 -30.41
N LEU A 1020 9.40 9.96 -30.62
CA LEU A 1020 10.41 9.64 -29.61
C LEU A 1020 10.84 10.87 -28.80
N ARG A 1021 10.55 12.09 -29.28
CA ARG A 1021 10.98 13.37 -28.67
C ARG A 1021 12.52 13.49 -28.59
N ILE A 1022 13.20 13.09 -29.66
CA ILE A 1022 14.65 13.18 -29.82
C ILE A 1022 14.90 14.02 -31.06
N ASP A 1023 15.69 15.10 -30.93
CA ASP A 1023 15.86 16.09 -32.00
C ASP A 1023 16.87 15.67 -33.09
N ASP A 1024 17.76 14.72 -32.81
CA ASP A 1024 18.78 14.23 -33.74
C ASP A 1024 18.81 12.69 -33.69
N ILE A 1025 18.38 12.05 -34.77
CA ILE A 1025 18.26 10.58 -34.89
C ILE A 1025 18.99 10.14 -36.15
N GLY A 1026 19.94 9.23 -36.00
CA GLY A 1026 20.64 8.62 -37.14
C GLY A 1026 19.76 7.61 -37.89
N VAL A 1027 19.88 7.56 -39.22
CA VAL A 1027 19.04 6.67 -40.06
C VAL A 1027 19.28 5.17 -39.82
N HIS A 1028 20.39 4.81 -39.19
CA HIS A 1028 20.77 3.44 -38.81
C HIS A 1028 20.62 3.17 -37.32
N GLU A 1029 20.11 4.13 -36.53
CA GLU A 1029 19.85 3.90 -35.12
C GLU A 1029 18.59 3.05 -34.92
N ASP A 1030 18.72 2.03 -34.07
CA ASP A 1030 17.65 1.09 -33.77
C ASP A 1030 16.54 1.78 -32.97
N LEU A 1031 15.29 1.67 -33.44
CA LEU A 1031 14.11 2.25 -32.82
C LEU A 1031 13.97 1.89 -31.33
N PHE A 1032 14.33 0.68 -30.92
CA PHE A 1032 14.23 0.24 -29.53
C PHE A 1032 15.36 0.80 -28.67
N ASP A 1033 16.56 0.92 -29.22
CA ASP A 1033 17.68 1.56 -28.52
C ASP A 1033 17.41 3.04 -28.27
N LEU A 1034 16.63 3.67 -29.16
CA LEU A 1034 16.12 5.04 -29.01
C LEU A 1034 15.00 5.17 -27.96
N GLY A 1035 14.56 4.09 -27.31
CA GLY A 1035 13.47 4.09 -26.34
C GLY A 1035 12.09 3.78 -26.95
N GLY A 1036 12.07 3.30 -28.19
CA GLY A 1036 10.87 2.81 -28.86
C GLY A 1036 10.30 1.57 -28.15
N HIS A 1037 8.97 1.53 -28.04
CA HIS A 1037 8.22 0.38 -27.54
C HIS A 1037 6.95 0.21 -28.35
N SER A 1038 6.17 -0.84 -28.09
CA SER A 1038 4.97 -1.17 -28.90
C SER A 1038 4.03 0.01 -29.13
N LEU A 1039 3.75 0.84 -28.11
CA LEU A 1039 2.93 2.06 -28.27
C LEU A 1039 3.61 3.14 -29.16
N THR A 1040 4.93 3.31 -29.07
CA THR A 1040 5.71 4.20 -29.95
C THR A 1040 5.66 3.68 -31.39
N ILE A 1041 5.81 2.36 -31.59
CA ILE A 1041 5.69 1.72 -32.91
C ILE A 1041 4.30 1.94 -33.48
N THR A 1042 3.23 1.78 -32.69
CA THR A 1042 1.86 2.05 -33.14
C THR A 1042 1.69 3.51 -33.56
N ARG A 1043 2.24 4.46 -32.79
CA ARG A 1043 2.21 5.89 -33.14
C ARG A 1043 2.99 6.18 -34.42
N ILE A 1044 4.15 5.54 -34.58
CA ILE A 1044 5.00 5.64 -35.76
C ILE A 1044 4.27 5.06 -37.00
N SER A 1045 3.79 3.82 -36.93
CA SER A 1045 3.07 3.15 -38.02
C SER A 1045 1.82 3.93 -38.42
N SER A 1046 1.04 4.43 -37.44
CA SER A 1046 -0.10 5.31 -37.71
C SER A 1046 0.29 6.60 -38.42
N ARG A 1047 1.45 7.19 -38.10
CA ARG A 1047 1.93 8.42 -38.75
C ARG A 1047 2.50 8.15 -40.14
N ILE A 1048 3.14 7.00 -40.35
CA ILE A 1048 3.55 6.54 -41.68
C ILE A 1048 2.33 6.37 -42.57
N GLN A 1049 1.28 5.67 -42.09
CA GLN A 1049 0.03 5.53 -42.83
C GLN A 1049 -0.62 6.88 -43.16
N GLN A 1050 -0.58 7.84 -42.24
CA GLN A 1050 -1.14 9.18 -42.46
C GLN A 1050 -0.33 10.05 -43.43
N ARG A 1051 1.01 10.00 -43.37
CA ARG A 1051 1.89 10.88 -44.15
C ARG A 1051 2.31 10.28 -45.50
N LEU A 1052 2.55 8.97 -45.53
CA LEU A 1052 3.07 8.24 -46.69
C LEU A 1052 2.03 7.34 -47.37
N GLY A 1053 0.88 7.09 -46.73
CA GLY A 1053 -0.20 6.27 -47.31
C GLY A 1053 0.14 4.77 -47.43
N VAL A 1054 1.20 4.32 -46.75
CA VAL A 1054 1.68 2.92 -46.76
C VAL A 1054 1.50 2.31 -45.38
N GLU A 1055 0.90 1.13 -45.35
CA GLU A 1055 0.69 0.39 -44.11
C GLU A 1055 1.91 -0.49 -43.87
N VAL A 1056 2.64 -0.20 -42.79
CA VAL A 1056 3.80 -1.00 -42.37
C VAL A 1056 3.35 -1.92 -41.23
N PRO A 1057 3.33 -3.26 -41.46
CA PRO A 1057 3.03 -4.25 -40.44
C PRO A 1057 3.97 -4.14 -39.23
N LEU A 1058 3.46 -4.45 -38.03
CA LEU A 1058 4.21 -4.24 -36.78
C LEU A 1058 5.46 -5.12 -36.67
N ASP A 1059 5.39 -6.35 -37.17
CA ASP A 1059 6.50 -7.31 -37.25
C ASP A 1059 7.70 -6.74 -38.03
N VAL A 1060 7.47 -5.93 -39.06
CA VAL A 1060 8.55 -5.25 -39.80
C VAL A 1060 9.38 -4.34 -38.90
N PHE A 1061 8.78 -3.67 -37.92
CA PHE A 1061 9.53 -2.83 -36.97
C PHE A 1061 10.34 -3.64 -35.97
N PHE A 1062 10.03 -4.93 -35.78
CA PHE A 1062 10.79 -5.83 -34.91
C PHE A 1062 11.89 -6.57 -35.68
N ASP A 1063 11.66 -6.85 -36.96
CA ASP A 1063 12.62 -7.53 -37.83
C ASP A 1063 13.66 -6.56 -38.41
N THR A 1064 13.25 -5.34 -38.72
CA THR A 1064 14.08 -4.28 -39.33
C THR A 1064 13.81 -2.93 -38.65
N PRO A 1065 14.44 -2.64 -37.50
CA PRO A 1065 14.06 -1.56 -36.59
C PRO A 1065 14.65 -0.18 -36.91
N THR A 1066 15.35 0.01 -38.03
CA THR A 1066 15.98 1.29 -38.38
C THR A 1066 15.19 2.08 -39.44
N ILE A 1067 15.40 3.40 -39.49
CA ILE A 1067 14.77 4.27 -40.52
C ILE A 1067 15.20 3.81 -41.93
N ALA A 1068 16.46 3.44 -42.10
CA ALA A 1068 17.02 2.95 -43.36
C ALA A 1068 16.30 1.70 -43.89
N GLU A 1069 16.10 0.69 -43.03
CA GLU A 1069 15.49 -0.57 -43.44
C GLU A 1069 13.98 -0.43 -43.64
N ILE A 1070 13.30 0.39 -42.83
CA ILE A 1070 11.87 0.67 -43.00
C ILE A 1070 11.62 1.47 -44.29
N ALA A 1071 12.52 2.39 -44.64
CA ALA A 1071 12.47 3.08 -45.93
C ALA A 1071 12.64 2.11 -47.11
N GLU A 1072 13.44 1.05 -46.98
CA GLU A 1072 13.51 -0.02 -47.98
C GLU A 1072 12.20 -0.80 -48.09
N PHE A 1073 11.61 -1.20 -46.97
CA PHE A 1073 10.31 -1.89 -46.96
C PHE A 1073 9.21 -1.07 -47.64
N ILE A 1074 9.14 0.24 -47.35
CA ILE A 1074 8.13 1.15 -47.93
C ILE A 1074 8.31 1.28 -49.44
N ARG A 1075 9.56 1.37 -49.93
CA ARG A 1075 9.85 1.43 -51.37
C ARG A 1075 9.46 0.15 -52.09
N ASP A 1076 9.74 -1.01 -51.49
CA ASP A 1076 9.33 -2.30 -52.04
C ASP A 1076 7.80 -2.44 -52.09
N ALA A 1077 7.09 -1.91 -51.09
CA ALA A 1077 5.62 -1.88 -51.06
C ALA A 1077 5.01 -0.89 -52.07
N GLN A 1078 5.71 0.19 -52.44
CA GLN A 1078 5.28 1.19 -53.42
C GLN A 1078 5.70 0.88 -54.87
N GLY A 1079 6.55 -0.13 -55.08
CA GLY A 1079 7.00 -0.56 -56.40
C GLY A 1079 8.05 0.36 -57.04
N GLU A 1080 8.84 1.08 -56.25
CA GLU A 1080 9.85 2.04 -56.72
C GLU A 1080 11.27 1.43 -56.90
N ARG A 1081 11.36 0.16 -57.30
CA ARG A 1081 12.62 -0.48 -57.72
C ARG A 1081 12.65 -0.83 -59.20
#